data_AF-A0A9E5AW86-F1
#
_entry.id   AF-A0A9E5AW86-F1
#
_cell.length_a   1.000
_cell.length_b   1.000
_cell.length_c   1.000
_cell.angle_alpha   90.00
_cell.angle_beta   90.00
_cell.angle_gamma   90.00
#
_symmetry.space_group_name_H-M   'P 1'
#
loop_
_entity.id
_entity.type
_entity.pdbx_description
1 polymer ?
#
loop_
_entity_poly.entity_id
_entity_poly.type
_entity_poly.pdbx_seq_one_letter_code
_entity_poly.pdbx_strand_id
1 'polypeptide(L)'
;MNRFRPLIFLLSLTSMSVGTVHSQDSPQIQRTLGGSILNNQPALVLPRVGTPTLGSLPQIGPSAAPSVPAPNPPARRFLAERRNEFQIFLRESAGLNLPIFGQDLFQDAPTTFAPVENIPVTPDYAVGPGDEILLRGWGQVDIDLRATVDRTGSIHIPKVGNVTVTGLKFQELQPFLKAQIGRIFQNFDLNVNLGQLRSIQVFIVGQARQPGNYTISSLSTLVNAIFASGGPSPNGSMRGIQLKRGNKVITELDLYDLLLSGDKSKDAPLLPGDVIYIPPIGPLVALTGGVNVPAIYEIKEKTILDDVLKWGGGLATTANGRKATIERIQDRRVRKVDEFALDKAGLQQALQDGDMVKVYAISPRFDNVVTIRGNVSDPMHFPWKDGLRVKDLIPEKEFLIPRLYWIKRNALSQFAGRSDEESKSDRESKSDRESKSDRESKSDRESKSDRESNREEFRREVKRSMFEVNWDYAAIERFNLGDLTTKLIPFNLGKAILQADAEHNLTLQPGDVITIFSKGDIAQPLAKQSKYVRLEGEVSGAGLYQMEPGETLRHLLQRTGGVTTNAYLYATVFTRESTRVEQQKRQDEALARMEMELDRAAGRLAAAALSKESSEADQMQIEGRRRVLNSLKAMKPSGRIVLEIPSERADIKHLPEVILEDGDRIFIPPVPSVVSVFGAVYNQNTFVHQSSRAIGDYLAQAGGPTRDGDKSQMFVIRANGSVLSRNQTGWGSSFTGAKMMPGDTLVVPERMDQTSIMRELKDWAQILYQIGLGAAAIKVLRE
;
A
#
# COMPACT_ATOMS: atom_id res chain seq x y z
N MET A 1 -0.04 3.01 11.60
CA MET A 1 0.13 1.84 10.70
C MET A 1 1.06 0.82 11.35
N ASN A 2 0.66 -0.45 11.45
CA ASN A 2 1.51 -1.53 11.97
C ASN A 2 2.05 -2.39 10.81
N ARG A 3 3.38 -2.58 10.74
CA ARG A 3 4.01 -3.73 10.08
C ARG A 3 5.34 -4.07 10.76
N PHE A 4 5.31 -5.06 11.64
CA PHE A 4 6.49 -5.83 12.05
C PHE A 4 6.40 -7.22 11.41
N ARG A 5 7.54 -7.76 10.97
CA ARG A 5 7.73 -9.15 10.50
C ARG A 5 9.08 -9.64 11.02
N PRO A 6 9.19 -10.84 11.61
CA PRO A 6 10.48 -11.39 12.04
C PRO A 6 11.16 -12.24 10.95
N LEU A 7 12.47 -12.42 11.13
CA LEU A 7 13.38 -13.28 10.35
C LEU A 7 13.07 -14.78 10.47
N ILE A 8 13.37 -15.55 9.43
CA ILE A 8 13.68 -16.98 9.53
C ILE A 8 14.93 -17.29 8.68
N PHE A 9 15.89 -17.99 9.27
CA PHE A 9 17.12 -18.51 8.66
C PHE A 9 16.84 -19.68 7.71
N LEU A 10 17.70 -19.89 6.70
CA LEU A 10 17.78 -21.18 6.01
C LEU A 10 19.23 -21.50 5.59
N LEU A 11 19.67 -22.71 5.94
CA LEU A 11 21.01 -23.23 5.67
C LEU A 11 21.19 -23.58 4.19
N SER A 12 22.40 -23.37 3.67
CA SER A 12 22.87 -24.02 2.45
C SER A 12 23.41 -25.42 2.77
N LEU A 13 22.98 -26.44 2.02
CA LEU A 13 23.64 -27.74 2.00
C LEU A 13 24.24 -28.00 0.62
N THR A 14 25.50 -28.43 0.62
CA THR A 14 26.28 -28.83 -0.56
C THR A 14 26.10 -30.31 -0.89
N SER A 15 26.14 -30.65 -2.19
CA SER A 15 26.54 -31.99 -2.65
C SER A 15 27.24 -31.93 -4.01
N MET A 16 28.42 -32.54 -4.11
CA MET A 16 29.16 -32.79 -5.36
C MET A 16 29.07 -34.27 -5.76
N SER A 17 29.02 -34.56 -7.06
CA SER A 17 29.82 -35.59 -7.77
C SER A 17 29.47 -35.51 -9.26
N VAL A 18 30.35 -35.07 -10.17
CA VAL A 18 31.48 -35.77 -10.81
C VAL A 18 31.05 -36.87 -11.81
N GLY A 19 31.47 -36.70 -13.06
CA GLY A 19 31.31 -37.67 -14.16
C GLY A 19 31.85 -37.07 -15.48
N THR A 20 33.09 -37.43 -15.85
CA THR A 20 33.85 -36.84 -16.98
C THR A 20 34.06 -37.89 -18.07
N VAL A 21 34.34 -37.50 -19.34
CA VAL A 21 35.39 -38.05 -20.27
C VAL A 21 34.97 -38.09 -21.76
N HIS A 22 35.80 -37.46 -22.62
CA HIS A 22 36.13 -37.69 -24.07
C HIS A 22 34.98 -37.93 -25.09
N SER A 23 34.81 -37.19 -26.19
CA SER A 23 35.70 -36.78 -27.31
C SER A 23 35.98 -37.86 -28.38
N GLN A 24 35.47 -37.68 -29.60
CA GLN A 24 36.20 -37.97 -30.85
C GLN A 24 35.52 -37.41 -32.11
N ASP A 25 36.33 -36.71 -32.91
CA ASP A 25 36.42 -36.56 -34.38
C ASP A 25 35.21 -36.37 -35.34
N SER A 26 35.52 -35.59 -36.39
CA SER A 26 34.70 -35.31 -37.58
C SER A 26 34.85 -36.40 -38.65
N PRO A 27 34.06 -36.37 -39.75
CA PRO A 27 34.55 -35.62 -40.92
C PRO A 27 33.46 -34.90 -41.76
N GLN A 28 33.90 -34.07 -42.70
CA GLN A 28 33.05 -33.41 -43.71
C GLN A 28 32.68 -34.34 -44.88
N ILE A 29 31.71 -33.92 -45.72
CA ILE A 29 31.79 -33.93 -47.20
C ILE A 29 30.68 -33.04 -47.82
N GLN A 30 31.01 -32.29 -48.88
CA GLN A 30 30.07 -31.59 -49.77
C GLN A 30 29.91 -32.37 -51.09
N ARG A 31 28.71 -32.37 -51.73
CA ARG A 31 28.55 -32.64 -53.19
C ARG A 31 27.35 -31.91 -53.84
N THR A 32 27.68 -30.82 -54.54
CA THR A 32 27.31 -30.34 -55.90
C THR A 32 26.20 -30.95 -56.79
N LEU A 33 25.80 -30.12 -57.79
CA LEU A 33 24.99 -30.32 -59.04
C LEU A 33 23.47 -30.09 -58.90
N GLY A 34 22.73 -29.48 -59.85
CA GLY A 34 23.03 -28.88 -61.16
C GLY A 34 21.81 -28.03 -61.66
N GLY A 35 21.83 -27.44 -62.88
CA GLY A 35 20.76 -26.50 -63.33
C GLY A 35 20.22 -26.70 -64.76
N SER A 36 19.43 -25.71 -65.26
CA SER A 36 18.87 -25.56 -66.65
C SER A 36 17.66 -26.47 -67.00
N ILE A 37 16.60 -26.14 -67.79
CA ILE A 37 16.12 -24.97 -68.62
C ILE A 37 14.54 -25.00 -68.72
N LEU A 38 13.88 -23.90 -69.15
CA LEU A 38 12.70 -23.79 -70.08
C LEU A 38 11.43 -22.98 -69.67
N ASN A 39 11.48 -21.66 -69.92
CA ASN A 39 10.68 -20.85 -70.89
C ASN A 39 9.10 -20.78 -70.93
N ASN A 40 8.62 -19.52 -70.91
CA ASN A 40 7.53 -18.87 -71.71
C ASN A 40 5.99 -19.01 -71.41
N GLN A 41 5.40 -17.92 -70.87
CA GLN A 41 4.23 -17.10 -71.35
C GLN A 41 2.84 -17.72 -71.67
N PRO A 42 1.72 -16.93 -71.83
CA PRO A 42 1.54 -15.45 -71.79
C PRO A 42 0.41 -14.93 -70.85
N ALA A 43 0.12 -13.62 -70.92
CA ALA A 43 -0.97 -12.92 -70.22
C ALA A 43 -2.19 -12.58 -71.14
N LEU A 44 -3.32 -12.16 -70.55
CA LEU A 44 -4.57 -11.74 -71.24
C LEU A 44 -5.19 -10.48 -70.60
N VAL A 45 -5.87 -9.65 -71.40
CA VAL A 45 -6.37 -8.29 -71.04
C VAL A 45 -7.74 -8.00 -71.71
N LEU A 46 -8.50 -7.02 -71.18
CA LEU A 46 -9.70 -6.33 -71.72
C LEU A 46 -11.09 -6.99 -71.44
N PRO A 47 -12.25 -6.26 -71.52
CA PRO A 47 -12.51 -4.86 -71.95
C PRO A 47 -13.42 -3.98 -71.02
N ARG A 48 -13.84 -2.78 -71.49
CA ARG A 48 -14.76 -1.78 -70.85
C ARG A 48 -16.09 -1.56 -71.62
N VAL A 49 -17.23 -1.33 -70.92
CA VAL A 49 -18.45 -0.50 -71.22
C VAL A 49 -19.24 -0.29 -69.88
N GLY A 50 -20.09 0.72 -69.57
CA GLY A 50 -20.29 2.09 -70.09
C GLY A 50 -21.70 2.74 -69.87
N THR A 51 -21.83 3.74 -68.95
CA THR A 51 -22.89 4.81 -68.82
C THR A 51 -24.36 4.43 -68.45
N PRO A 52 -25.28 5.34 -67.97
CA PRO A 52 -25.26 6.84 -67.91
C PRO A 52 -25.86 7.60 -66.66
N THR A 53 -25.50 8.90 -66.47
CA THR A 53 -26.30 10.10 -65.97
C THR A 53 -27.04 10.10 -64.58
N LEU A 54 -27.32 11.19 -63.84
CA LEU A 54 -27.01 12.66 -63.82
C LEU A 54 -27.29 13.22 -62.37
N GLY A 55 -26.67 14.33 -61.92
CA GLY A 55 -27.11 15.07 -60.71
C GLY A 55 -26.02 15.86 -59.97
N SER A 56 -26.25 17.16 -59.67
CA SER A 56 -25.22 18.14 -59.26
C SER A 56 -25.38 18.71 -57.84
N LEU A 57 -24.26 18.93 -57.14
CA LEU A 57 -24.08 19.89 -56.03
C LEU A 57 -22.62 20.41 -56.01
N PRO A 58 -22.35 21.64 -55.52
CA PRO A 58 -21.05 22.31 -55.69
C PRO A 58 -19.97 21.77 -54.74
N GLN A 59 -18.73 21.64 -55.24
CA GLN A 59 -17.58 21.34 -54.39
C GLN A 59 -17.09 22.59 -53.66
N ILE A 60 -17.18 22.57 -52.33
CA ILE A 60 -16.38 23.44 -51.46
C ILE A 60 -14.99 22.81 -51.37
N GLY A 61 -13.95 23.55 -51.74
CA GLY A 61 -12.57 23.08 -51.65
C GLY A 61 -12.16 22.75 -50.20
N PRO A 62 -11.23 21.82 -49.96
CA PRO A 62 -10.81 21.47 -48.62
C PRO A 62 -10.13 22.68 -47.95
N SER A 63 -10.82 23.25 -46.95
CA SER A 63 -10.21 24.21 -46.03
C SER A 63 -9.01 23.55 -45.37
N ALA A 64 -7.85 24.21 -45.41
CA ALA A 64 -6.64 23.71 -44.78
C ALA A 64 -6.84 23.68 -43.26
N ALA A 65 -7.13 22.50 -42.71
CA ALA A 65 -7.17 22.31 -41.28
C ALA A 65 -5.80 22.68 -40.67
N PRO A 66 -5.76 23.42 -39.54
CA PRO A 66 -4.50 23.74 -38.89
C PRO A 66 -3.78 22.43 -38.56
N SER A 67 -2.52 22.31 -38.98
CA SER A 67 -1.69 21.15 -38.69
C SER A 67 -1.54 21.01 -37.18
N VAL A 68 -2.27 20.04 -36.60
CA VAL A 68 -2.10 19.63 -35.21
C VAL A 68 -0.62 19.25 -35.04
N PRO A 69 0.14 19.92 -34.14
CA PRO A 69 1.53 19.53 -33.92
C PRO A 69 1.54 18.07 -33.48
N ALA A 70 2.43 17.28 -34.07
CA ALA A 70 2.51 15.85 -33.78
C ALA A 70 2.62 15.63 -32.27
N PRO A 71 1.88 14.69 -31.67
CA PRO A 71 1.97 14.43 -30.24
C PRO A 71 3.43 14.14 -29.90
N ASN A 72 3.95 14.83 -28.88
CA ASN A 72 5.34 14.69 -28.44
C ASN A 72 5.69 13.19 -28.36
N PRO A 73 6.81 12.74 -28.95
CA PRO A 73 7.21 11.35 -28.86
C PRO A 73 7.27 10.97 -27.37
N PRO A 74 6.74 9.79 -26.98
CA PRO A 74 6.68 9.41 -25.58
C PRO A 74 8.08 9.51 -24.98
N ALA A 75 8.17 10.16 -23.81
CA ALA A 75 9.43 10.38 -23.12
C ALA A 75 10.23 9.08 -23.11
N ARG A 76 11.38 9.08 -23.82
CA ARG A 76 12.23 7.90 -23.92
C ARG A 76 12.61 7.51 -22.49
N ARG A 77 12.07 6.39 -21.98
CA ARG A 77 12.45 5.85 -20.68
C ARG A 77 13.96 5.73 -20.66
N PHE A 78 14.63 6.61 -19.91
CA PHE A 78 16.05 6.52 -19.67
C PHE A 78 16.34 5.15 -19.07
N LEU A 79 17.27 4.41 -19.67
CA LEU A 79 17.69 3.12 -19.14
C LEU A 79 18.23 3.34 -17.72
N ALA A 80 17.77 2.55 -16.76
CA ALA A 80 18.20 2.67 -15.37
C ALA A 80 19.72 2.70 -15.28
N GLU A 81 20.25 3.82 -14.79
CA GLU A 81 21.61 4.24 -15.12
C GLU A 81 22.66 3.41 -14.39
N ARG A 82 23.79 3.17 -15.07
CA ARG A 82 24.95 2.56 -14.43
C ARG A 82 25.60 3.61 -13.52
N ARG A 83 25.38 3.43 -12.22
CA ARG A 83 26.06 4.15 -11.14
C ARG A 83 27.58 4.03 -11.30
N ASN A 84 28.30 5.07 -10.89
CA ASN A 84 29.76 5.05 -10.91
C ASN A 84 30.33 4.20 -9.76
N GLU A 85 31.64 3.93 -9.78
CA GLU A 85 32.31 3.08 -8.78
C GLU A 85 32.10 3.62 -7.36
N PHE A 86 32.20 4.93 -7.15
CA PHE A 86 32.07 5.54 -5.83
C PHE A 86 30.64 5.41 -5.28
N GLN A 87 29.61 5.59 -6.11
CA GLN A 87 28.21 5.31 -5.74
C GLN A 87 27.97 3.83 -5.37
N ILE A 88 28.62 2.90 -6.08
CA ILE A 88 28.55 1.46 -5.78
C ILE A 88 29.23 1.19 -4.43
N PHE A 89 30.44 1.72 -4.23
CA PHE A 89 31.20 1.62 -2.99
C PHE A 89 30.43 2.17 -1.78
N LEU A 90 29.83 3.36 -1.85
CA LEU A 90 29.07 3.95 -0.74
C LEU A 90 27.84 3.12 -0.38
N ARG A 91 27.17 2.52 -1.38
CA ARG A 91 26.04 1.61 -1.15
C ARG A 91 26.48 0.33 -0.47
N GLU A 92 27.59 -0.27 -0.92
CA GLU A 92 28.03 -1.59 -0.47
C GLU A 92 28.79 -1.54 0.86
N SER A 93 29.52 -0.45 1.13
CA SER A 93 30.30 -0.28 2.36
C SER A 93 29.53 0.41 3.50
N ALA A 94 28.65 1.36 3.18
CA ALA A 94 27.95 2.21 4.17
C ALA A 94 26.42 2.12 4.09
N GLY A 95 25.85 1.37 3.14
CA GLY A 95 24.40 1.30 2.91
C GLY A 95 23.82 2.59 2.30
N LEU A 96 24.66 3.52 1.86
CA LEU A 96 24.24 4.86 1.42
C LEU A 96 23.96 4.91 -0.09
N ASN A 97 22.74 5.29 -0.45
CA ASN A 97 22.32 5.48 -1.84
C ASN A 97 22.27 6.98 -2.18
N LEU A 98 23.44 7.61 -2.33
CA LEU A 98 23.55 9.05 -2.60
C LEU A 98 23.52 9.36 -4.11
N PRO A 99 22.76 10.38 -4.54
CA PRO A 99 22.83 10.90 -5.91
C PRO A 99 24.13 11.69 -6.13
N ILE A 100 24.52 11.90 -7.39
CA ILE A 100 25.55 12.88 -7.75
C ILE A 100 24.88 14.24 -7.89
N PHE A 101 25.43 15.25 -7.24
CA PHE A 101 24.81 16.58 -7.17
C PHE A 101 24.59 17.17 -8.58
N GLY A 102 23.37 17.68 -8.79
CA GLY A 102 22.94 18.30 -10.05
C GLY A 102 22.52 17.33 -11.16
N GLN A 103 22.64 16.00 -11.02
CA GLN A 103 22.22 15.07 -12.08
C GLN A 103 20.70 14.91 -12.20
N ASP A 104 19.97 15.00 -11.08
CA ASP A 104 18.51 14.84 -11.06
C ASP A 104 17.78 15.90 -11.92
N LEU A 105 18.41 17.08 -12.09
CA LEU A 105 17.98 18.14 -13.01
C LEU A 105 17.69 17.65 -14.44
N PHE A 106 18.44 16.64 -14.90
CA PHE A 106 18.35 16.11 -16.26
C PHE A 106 17.49 14.85 -16.37
N GLN A 107 17.06 14.25 -15.27
CA GLN A 107 16.23 13.04 -15.27
C GLN A 107 14.75 13.36 -15.57
N ASP A 108 14.25 14.43 -14.95
CA ASP A 108 12.87 14.94 -15.12
C ASP A 108 12.79 16.19 -16.01
N ALA A 109 13.84 16.49 -16.78
CA ALA A 109 13.87 17.65 -17.67
C ALA A 109 12.68 17.61 -18.65
N PRO A 110 11.82 18.64 -18.71
CA PRO A 110 10.65 18.61 -19.57
C PRO A 110 11.09 18.52 -21.04
N THR A 111 10.37 17.73 -21.84
CA THR A 111 10.66 17.50 -23.27
C THR A 111 10.52 18.76 -24.15
N THR A 112 10.23 19.91 -23.55
CA THR A 112 10.05 21.23 -24.16
C THR A 112 11.35 21.96 -24.49
N PHE A 113 12.53 21.34 -24.28
CA PHE A 113 13.81 21.82 -24.85
C PHE A 113 13.98 21.50 -26.35
N ALA A 114 12.97 20.88 -26.97
CA ALA A 114 12.75 20.94 -28.42
C ALA A 114 12.76 22.42 -28.91
N PRO A 115 13.15 22.72 -30.16
CA PRO A 115 13.55 24.06 -30.58
C PRO A 115 12.48 25.10 -30.27
N VAL A 116 12.88 26.16 -29.56
CA VAL A 116 11.98 27.23 -29.15
C VAL A 116 11.76 28.17 -30.33
N GLU A 117 10.86 27.78 -31.24
CA GLU A 117 10.55 28.50 -32.49
C GLU A 117 10.00 29.93 -32.28
N ASN A 118 9.62 30.28 -31.04
CA ASN A 118 8.94 31.53 -30.69
C ASN A 118 9.73 32.46 -29.74
N ILE A 119 11.06 32.32 -29.62
CA ILE A 119 11.86 33.33 -28.87
C ILE A 119 11.96 34.61 -29.70
N PRO A 120 11.69 35.80 -29.14
CA PRO A 120 11.97 37.07 -29.80
C PRO A 120 13.45 37.15 -30.20
N VAL A 121 13.70 37.29 -31.50
CA VAL A 121 15.07 37.36 -32.03
C VAL A 121 15.77 38.62 -31.55
N THR A 122 17.01 38.49 -31.09
CA THR A 122 17.78 39.64 -30.60
C THR A 122 18.20 40.56 -31.75
N PRO A 123 18.33 41.89 -31.52
CA PRO A 123 18.68 42.85 -32.58
C PRO A 123 19.99 42.55 -33.31
N ASP A 124 20.91 41.85 -32.65
CA ASP A 124 22.23 41.47 -33.12
C ASP A 124 22.31 40.10 -33.83
N TYR A 125 21.20 39.35 -33.92
CA TYR A 125 21.15 38.06 -34.63
C TYR A 125 21.58 38.23 -36.09
N ALA A 126 22.60 37.47 -36.51
CA ALA A 126 23.10 37.49 -37.88
C ALA A 126 22.30 36.52 -38.76
N VAL A 127 21.54 37.10 -39.70
CA VAL A 127 20.73 36.37 -40.69
C VAL A 127 21.61 35.48 -41.57
N GLY A 128 21.16 34.28 -41.87
CA GLY A 128 21.87 33.37 -42.77
C GLY A 128 20.99 32.35 -43.49
N PRO A 129 21.59 31.49 -44.34
CA PRO A 129 20.85 30.51 -45.13
C PRO A 129 19.96 29.60 -44.29
N GLY A 130 18.72 29.43 -44.74
CA GLY A 130 17.68 28.66 -44.05
C GLY A 130 16.80 29.47 -43.08
N ASP A 131 17.13 30.72 -42.77
CA ASP A 131 16.24 31.60 -42.01
C ASP A 131 15.02 32.02 -42.87
N GLU A 132 13.87 32.18 -42.24
CA GLU A 132 12.65 32.68 -42.87
C GLU A 132 12.44 34.17 -42.52
N ILE A 133 12.24 35.01 -43.53
CA ILE A 133 11.96 36.44 -43.39
C ILE A 133 10.50 36.69 -43.75
N LEU A 134 9.78 37.36 -42.87
CA LEU A 134 8.41 37.82 -43.05
C LEU A 134 8.44 39.32 -43.39
N LEU A 135 8.17 39.66 -44.64
CA LEU A 135 8.07 41.03 -45.13
C LEU A 135 6.61 41.42 -45.26
N ARG A 136 6.20 42.46 -44.53
CA ARG A 136 4.88 43.09 -44.69
C ARG A 136 5.03 44.55 -45.06
N GLY A 137 4.43 44.98 -46.16
CA GLY A 137 4.49 46.37 -46.62
C GLY A 137 3.15 46.84 -47.16
N TRP A 138 2.86 48.12 -46.93
CA TRP A 138 1.58 48.76 -47.28
C TRP A 138 1.81 50.20 -47.74
N GLY A 139 0.85 50.75 -48.50
CA GLY A 139 0.94 52.06 -49.13
C GLY A 139 0.65 51.98 -50.63
N GLN A 140 1.54 52.49 -51.47
CA GLN A 140 1.43 52.32 -52.93
C GLN A 140 1.74 50.89 -53.43
N VAL A 141 2.29 50.03 -52.58
CA VAL A 141 2.48 48.61 -52.85
C VAL A 141 2.01 47.80 -51.65
N ASP A 142 1.33 46.70 -51.93
CA ASP A 142 0.95 45.67 -50.95
C ASP A 142 1.96 44.52 -51.06
N ILE A 143 2.58 44.17 -49.94
CA ILE A 143 3.59 43.12 -49.83
C ILE A 143 3.22 42.28 -48.60
N ASP A 144 2.86 41.01 -48.79
CA ASP A 144 2.89 39.99 -47.73
C ASP A 144 3.68 38.80 -48.27
N LEU A 145 4.95 38.73 -47.88
CA LEU A 145 5.92 37.78 -48.43
C LEU A 145 6.66 37.06 -47.30
N ARG A 146 6.60 35.74 -47.36
CA ARG A 146 7.38 34.80 -46.56
C ARG A 146 8.51 34.27 -47.44
N ALA A 147 9.73 34.75 -47.23
CA ALA A 147 10.89 34.42 -48.04
C ALA A 147 11.97 33.71 -47.22
N THR A 148 12.34 32.49 -47.59
CA THR A 148 13.46 31.77 -46.99
C THR A 148 14.78 32.22 -47.62
N VAL A 149 15.79 32.47 -46.79
CA VAL A 149 17.15 32.80 -47.25
C VAL A 149 17.76 31.56 -47.91
N ASP A 150 18.08 31.67 -49.20
CA ASP A 150 18.63 30.59 -50.00
C ASP A 150 20.09 30.25 -49.65
N ARG A 151 20.65 29.22 -50.30
CA ARG A 151 22.04 28.78 -50.07
C ARG A 151 23.10 29.77 -50.57
N THR A 152 22.72 30.76 -51.39
CA THR A 152 23.58 31.90 -51.79
C THR A 152 23.51 33.05 -50.78
N GLY A 153 22.62 32.96 -49.80
CA GLY A 153 22.41 33.97 -48.78
C GLY A 153 21.42 35.07 -49.19
N SER A 154 20.58 34.82 -50.19
CA SER A 154 19.66 35.79 -50.78
C SER A 154 18.18 35.41 -50.57
N ILE A 155 17.30 36.41 -50.61
CA ILE A 155 15.85 36.21 -50.74
C ILE A 155 15.36 36.71 -52.10
N HIS A 156 14.37 36.03 -52.67
CA HIS A 156 13.70 36.48 -53.88
C HIS A 156 12.47 37.33 -53.53
N ILE A 157 12.46 38.60 -53.95
CA ILE A 157 11.33 39.51 -53.76
C ILE A 157 10.69 39.79 -55.13
N PRO A 158 9.40 39.47 -55.35
CA PRO A 158 8.73 39.73 -56.63
C PRO A 158 8.90 41.17 -57.10
N LYS A 159 9.16 41.35 -58.40
CA LYS A 159 9.45 42.64 -59.07
C LYS A 159 10.77 43.34 -58.65
N VAL A 160 11.36 43.01 -57.49
CA VAL A 160 12.65 43.56 -57.02
C VAL A 160 13.84 42.65 -57.37
N GLY A 161 13.62 41.33 -57.43
CA GLY A 161 14.65 40.34 -57.75
C GLY A 161 15.31 39.74 -56.51
N ASN A 162 16.53 39.25 -56.67
CA ASN A 162 17.28 38.59 -55.60
C ASN A 162 18.04 39.63 -54.76
N VAL A 163 17.85 39.59 -53.44
CA VAL A 163 18.47 40.50 -52.49
C VAL A 163 19.26 39.71 -51.46
N THR A 164 20.58 39.91 -51.43
CA THR A 164 21.47 39.25 -50.46
C THR A 164 21.27 39.85 -49.06
N VAL A 165 21.01 38.99 -48.08
CA VAL A 165 20.69 39.37 -46.69
C VAL A 165 21.57 38.67 -45.65
N THR A 166 22.38 37.68 -46.05
CA THR A 166 23.25 36.94 -45.15
C THR A 166 24.34 37.83 -44.55
N GLY A 167 24.57 37.68 -43.24
CA GLY A 167 25.55 38.43 -42.47
C GLY A 167 25.04 39.77 -41.93
N LEU A 168 23.88 40.26 -42.39
CA LEU A 168 23.21 41.41 -41.78
C LEU A 168 22.67 41.05 -40.39
N LYS A 169 22.72 41.99 -39.46
CA LYS A 169 22.02 41.85 -38.18
C LYS A 169 20.52 42.08 -38.36
N PHE A 170 19.70 41.47 -37.51
CA PHE A 170 18.24 41.64 -37.57
C PHE A 170 17.81 43.12 -37.53
N GLN A 171 18.46 43.95 -36.70
CA GLN A 171 18.22 45.41 -36.65
C GLN A 171 18.54 46.16 -37.97
N GLU A 172 19.46 45.64 -38.79
CA GLU A 172 19.88 46.22 -40.07
C GLU A 172 19.00 45.78 -41.24
N LEU A 173 18.25 44.67 -41.06
CA LEU A 173 17.49 44.02 -42.11
C LEU A 173 16.33 44.89 -42.64
N GLN A 174 15.53 45.48 -41.76
CA GLN A 174 14.41 46.36 -42.16
C GLN A 174 14.87 47.61 -42.96
N PRO A 175 15.83 48.44 -42.48
CA PRO A 175 16.28 49.59 -43.25
C PRO A 175 16.96 49.20 -44.56
N PHE A 176 17.72 48.10 -44.58
CA PHE A 176 18.34 47.58 -45.81
C PHE A 176 17.29 47.16 -46.85
N LEU A 177 16.29 46.37 -46.46
CA LEU A 177 15.23 45.92 -47.37
C LEU A 177 14.33 47.08 -47.83
N LYS A 178 14.01 48.05 -46.95
CA LYS A 178 13.27 49.26 -47.36
C LYS A 178 14.03 50.05 -48.43
N ALA A 179 15.37 50.15 -48.33
CA ALA A 179 16.20 50.81 -49.34
C ALA A 179 16.28 50.05 -50.68
N GLN A 180 16.25 48.71 -50.68
CA GLN A 180 16.26 47.92 -51.93
C GLN A 180 14.90 47.98 -52.64
N ILE A 181 13.80 47.77 -51.91
CA ILE A 181 12.42 47.86 -52.45
C ILE A 181 12.11 49.29 -52.91
N GLY A 182 12.64 50.29 -52.20
CA GLY A 182 12.55 51.73 -52.51
C GLY A 182 13.18 52.17 -53.84
N ARG A 183 13.90 51.28 -54.54
CA ARG A 183 14.39 51.53 -55.91
C ARG A 183 13.31 51.40 -56.97
N ILE A 184 12.20 50.72 -56.65
CA ILE A 184 11.12 50.39 -57.60
C ILE A 184 9.77 50.92 -57.11
N PHE A 185 9.52 50.90 -55.80
CA PHE A 185 8.28 51.39 -55.20
C PHE A 185 8.55 52.63 -54.35
N GLN A 186 7.66 53.62 -54.42
CA GLN A 186 7.71 54.84 -53.59
C GLN A 186 6.53 54.84 -52.61
N ASN A 187 6.57 55.72 -51.60
CA ASN A 187 5.47 55.94 -50.65
C ASN A 187 4.86 54.64 -50.07
N PHE A 188 5.71 53.82 -49.45
CA PHE A 188 5.31 52.61 -48.76
C PHE A 188 6.02 52.49 -47.41
N ASP A 189 5.36 51.83 -46.47
CA ASP A 189 5.98 51.35 -45.24
C ASP A 189 6.26 49.86 -45.30
N LEU A 190 7.24 49.44 -44.50
CA LEU A 190 7.76 48.08 -44.48
C LEU A 190 8.05 47.67 -43.04
N ASN A 191 7.39 46.62 -42.59
CA ASN A 191 7.73 45.83 -41.43
C ASN A 191 8.47 44.57 -41.88
N VAL A 192 9.60 44.28 -41.23
CA VAL A 192 10.34 43.03 -41.45
C VAL A 192 10.48 42.31 -40.12
N ASN A 193 10.11 41.03 -40.11
CA ASN A 193 10.27 40.15 -38.96
C ASN A 193 10.91 38.82 -39.41
N LEU A 194 11.35 38.01 -38.45
CA LEU A 194 11.83 36.65 -38.71
C LEU A 194 10.73 35.63 -38.37
N GLY A 195 10.63 34.60 -39.19
CA GLY A 195 9.77 33.43 -38.98
C GLY A 195 10.58 32.27 -38.40
N GLN A 196 10.50 31.09 -39.02
CA GLN A 196 11.35 29.97 -38.64
C GLN A 196 12.83 30.28 -38.80
N LEU A 197 13.62 30.03 -37.75
CA LEU A 197 15.07 30.18 -37.76
C LEU A 197 15.76 28.92 -38.27
N ARG A 198 16.92 29.08 -38.91
CA ARG A 198 17.71 27.96 -39.39
C ARG A 198 18.14 27.04 -38.26
N SER A 199 18.07 25.74 -38.53
CA SER A 199 18.67 24.73 -37.65
C SER A 199 20.17 24.63 -37.87
N ILE A 200 20.92 24.47 -36.78
CA ILE A 200 22.36 24.22 -36.78
C ILE A 200 22.64 22.80 -36.26
N GLN A 201 23.72 22.19 -36.74
CA GLN A 201 24.19 20.90 -36.25
C GLN A 201 25.39 21.10 -35.32
N VAL A 202 25.33 20.48 -34.14
CA VAL A 202 26.42 20.43 -33.15
C VAL A 202 26.69 19.00 -32.71
N PHE A 203 27.89 18.74 -32.21
CA PHE A 203 28.33 17.42 -31.76
C PHE A 203 28.45 17.41 -30.23
N ILE A 204 27.86 16.42 -29.57
CA ILE A 204 27.99 16.24 -28.11
C ILE A 204 28.72 14.92 -27.87
N VAL A 205 29.89 15.00 -27.22
CA VAL A 205 30.87 13.92 -27.14
C VAL A 205 31.50 13.81 -25.75
N GLY A 206 32.14 12.67 -25.46
CA GLY A 206 32.68 12.36 -24.15
C GLY A 206 31.63 11.67 -23.26
N GLN A 207 31.66 11.95 -21.95
CA GLN A 207 30.85 11.26 -20.94
C GLN A 207 29.43 11.86 -20.79
N ALA A 208 28.82 12.25 -21.91
CA ALA A 208 27.42 12.67 -21.96
C ALA A 208 26.47 11.49 -21.74
N ARG A 209 25.25 11.75 -21.25
CA ARG A 209 24.20 10.73 -21.11
C ARG A 209 23.74 10.20 -22.47
N GLN A 210 23.64 11.08 -23.46
CA GLN A 210 23.39 10.74 -24.87
C GLN A 210 24.41 11.47 -25.76
N PRO A 211 25.58 10.87 -26.06
CA PRO A 211 26.51 11.42 -27.02
C PRO A 211 25.98 11.23 -28.46
N GLY A 212 26.21 12.20 -29.34
CA GLY A 212 25.74 12.15 -30.72
C GLY A 212 25.68 13.51 -31.41
N ASN A 213 25.04 13.53 -32.59
CA ASN A 213 24.82 14.74 -33.37
C ASN A 213 23.44 15.32 -33.05
N TYR A 214 23.40 16.62 -32.76
CA TYR A 214 22.19 17.33 -32.36
C TYR A 214 21.86 18.44 -33.34
N THR A 215 20.61 18.46 -33.82
CA THR A 215 20.06 19.53 -34.65
C THR A 215 19.22 20.45 -33.75
N ILE A 216 19.64 21.70 -33.61
CA ILE A 216 19.06 22.68 -32.67
C ILE A 216 18.86 24.04 -33.36
N SER A 217 18.08 24.95 -32.76
CA SER A 217 17.90 26.32 -33.28
C SER A 217 19.21 27.11 -33.27
N SER A 218 19.42 28.01 -34.23
CA SER A 218 20.57 28.93 -34.30
C SER A 218 20.72 29.87 -33.09
N LEU A 219 19.66 30.06 -32.28
CA LEU A 219 19.70 30.81 -31.02
C LEU A 219 20.07 29.94 -29.79
N SER A 220 20.34 28.65 -29.98
CA SER A 220 20.60 27.73 -28.86
C SER A 220 21.96 27.99 -28.21
N THR A 221 21.99 27.89 -26.89
CA THR A 221 23.20 28.02 -26.07
C THR A 221 23.81 26.66 -25.70
N LEU A 222 25.02 26.69 -25.13
CA LEU A 222 25.69 25.54 -24.55
C LEU A 222 24.80 24.79 -23.54
N VAL A 223 24.11 25.51 -22.65
CA VAL A 223 23.18 24.91 -21.68
C VAL A 223 22.00 24.22 -22.39
N ASN A 224 21.40 24.83 -23.42
CA ASN A 224 20.31 24.19 -24.18
C ASN A 224 20.73 22.83 -24.75
N ALA A 225 21.93 22.76 -25.33
CA ALA A 225 22.45 21.52 -25.92
C ALA A 225 22.80 20.45 -24.86
N ILE A 226 23.34 20.86 -23.70
CA ILE A 226 23.58 19.94 -22.57
C ILE A 226 22.24 19.32 -22.11
N PHE A 227 21.19 20.13 -21.92
CA PHE A 227 19.85 19.60 -21.61
C PHE A 227 19.32 18.65 -22.70
N ALA A 228 19.50 18.98 -23.98
CA ALA A 228 19.08 18.10 -25.09
C ALA A 228 19.81 16.73 -25.09
N SER A 229 21.05 16.66 -24.57
CA SER A 229 21.77 15.40 -24.37
C SER A 229 21.38 14.61 -23.12
N GLY A 230 20.48 15.13 -22.28
CA GLY A 230 20.21 14.61 -20.94
C GLY A 230 21.34 14.89 -19.94
N GLY A 231 22.22 15.85 -20.21
CA GLY A 231 23.33 16.25 -19.34
C GLY A 231 24.51 15.25 -19.30
N PRO A 232 25.49 15.49 -18.41
CA PRO A 232 26.56 14.55 -18.09
C PRO A 232 26.00 13.23 -17.54
N SER A 233 26.65 12.12 -17.88
CA SER A 233 26.39 10.81 -17.27
C SER A 233 26.95 10.72 -15.83
N PRO A 234 26.67 9.65 -15.04
CA PRO A 234 27.32 9.39 -13.75
C PRO A 234 28.86 9.36 -13.75
N ASN A 235 29.48 9.26 -14.93
CA ASN A 235 30.93 9.30 -15.12
C ASN A 235 31.42 10.57 -15.83
N GLY A 236 30.54 11.55 -16.08
CA GLY A 236 30.87 12.81 -16.75
C GLY A 236 30.92 13.98 -15.79
N SER A 237 31.87 14.90 -16.02
CA SER A 237 32.01 16.11 -15.21
C SER A 237 30.81 17.04 -15.39
N MET A 238 30.31 17.56 -14.28
CA MET A 238 29.39 18.68 -14.23
C MET A 238 30.12 20.03 -14.28
N ARG A 239 31.44 20.03 -14.06
CA ARG A 239 32.21 21.23 -13.68
C ARG A 239 33.24 21.72 -14.71
N GLY A 240 33.54 20.89 -15.71
CA GLY A 240 34.52 21.16 -16.78
C GLY A 240 33.97 20.91 -18.18
N ILE A 241 32.73 21.32 -18.47
CA ILE A 241 32.11 21.06 -19.78
C ILE A 241 32.65 22.05 -20.81
N GLN A 242 33.27 21.55 -21.88
CA GLN A 242 34.02 22.38 -22.83
C GLN A 242 33.28 22.57 -24.15
N LEU A 243 33.09 23.83 -24.57
CA LEU A 243 32.69 24.15 -25.93
C LEU A 243 33.93 24.31 -26.81
N LYS A 244 34.03 23.54 -27.90
CA LYS A 244 35.15 23.56 -28.84
C LYS A 244 34.70 23.94 -30.25
N ARG A 245 35.41 24.88 -30.86
CA ARG A 245 35.17 25.40 -32.23
C ARG A 245 36.49 25.47 -32.97
N GLY A 246 36.60 24.81 -34.13
CA GLY A 246 37.86 24.74 -34.88
C GLY A 246 39.04 24.19 -34.06
N ASN A 247 38.80 23.18 -33.24
CA ASN A 247 39.75 22.55 -32.30
C ASN A 247 40.29 23.47 -31.18
N LYS A 248 39.71 24.66 -30.95
CA LYS A 248 40.02 25.54 -29.81
C LYS A 248 38.90 25.49 -28.78
N VAL A 249 39.23 25.50 -27.48
CA VAL A 249 38.24 25.71 -26.41
C VAL A 249 37.80 27.17 -26.44
N ILE A 250 36.49 27.40 -26.56
CA ILE A 250 35.86 28.72 -26.60
C ILE A 250 35.41 29.15 -25.20
N THR A 251 34.81 28.23 -24.46
CA THR A 251 34.44 28.42 -23.06
C THR A 251 34.45 27.07 -22.34
N GLU A 252 34.60 27.12 -21.03
CA GLU A 252 34.45 26.01 -20.12
C GLU A 252 33.34 26.39 -19.11
N LEU A 253 32.35 25.53 -18.98
CA LEU A 253 31.15 25.73 -18.18
C LEU A 253 31.22 24.84 -16.94
N ASP A 254 31.15 25.47 -15.77
CA ASP A 254 30.87 24.80 -14.51
C ASP A 254 29.37 24.92 -14.20
N LEU A 255 28.64 23.81 -14.25
CA LEU A 255 27.20 23.82 -13.93
C LEU A 255 26.93 24.15 -12.46
N TYR A 256 27.92 24.06 -11.56
CA TYR A 256 27.72 24.44 -10.16
C TYR A 256 27.49 25.95 -10.05
N ASP A 257 28.14 26.77 -10.87
CA ASP A 257 27.96 28.23 -10.89
C ASP A 257 26.52 28.60 -11.31
N LEU A 258 25.95 27.84 -12.25
CA LEU A 258 24.55 27.95 -12.65
C LEU A 258 23.58 27.43 -11.58
N LEU A 259 23.86 26.29 -10.94
CA LEU A 259 22.93 25.63 -10.02
C LEU A 259 22.91 26.24 -8.61
N LEU A 260 24.03 26.80 -8.15
CA LEU A 260 24.19 27.35 -6.81
C LEU A 260 24.03 28.87 -6.77
N SER A 261 24.43 29.57 -7.84
CA SER A 261 24.41 31.03 -7.93
C SER A 261 23.59 31.60 -9.09
N GLY A 262 23.07 30.76 -10.01
CA GLY A 262 22.35 31.23 -11.18
C GLY A 262 23.22 31.89 -12.25
N ASP A 263 24.55 31.77 -12.18
CA ASP A 263 25.44 32.42 -13.14
C ASP A 263 25.36 31.75 -14.51
N LYS A 264 25.22 32.58 -15.54
CA LYS A 264 25.18 32.21 -16.96
C LYS A 264 26.33 32.83 -17.77
N SER A 265 27.32 33.44 -17.12
CA SER A 265 28.44 34.13 -17.76
C SER A 265 29.26 33.26 -18.74
N LYS A 266 29.21 31.93 -18.59
CA LYS A 266 29.87 30.93 -19.44
C LYS A 266 28.95 30.23 -20.45
N ASP A 267 27.66 30.58 -20.49
CA ASP A 267 26.67 29.98 -21.39
C ASP A 267 26.76 30.61 -22.79
N ALA A 268 27.65 30.07 -23.62
CA ALA A 268 27.95 30.62 -24.94
C ALA A 268 26.92 30.22 -26.02
N PRO A 269 26.61 31.10 -26.99
CA PRO A 269 25.80 30.74 -28.16
C PRO A 269 26.57 29.78 -29.08
N LEU A 270 25.84 28.80 -29.61
CA LEU A 270 26.38 27.74 -30.45
C LEU A 270 26.36 28.11 -31.94
N LEU A 271 27.36 27.62 -32.66
CA LEU A 271 27.49 27.76 -34.11
C LEU A 271 27.52 26.39 -34.81
N PRO A 272 27.22 26.32 -36.12
CA PRO A 272 27.33 25.09 -36.90
C PRO A 272 28.72 24.45 -36.79
N GLY A 273 28.76 23.16 -36.47
CA GLY A 273 29.99 22.38 -36.32
C GLY A 273 30.68 22.49 -34.96
N ASP A 274 30.08 23.17 -33.98
CA ASP A 274 30.58 23.19 -32.61
C ASP A 274 30.59 21.79 -31.98
N VAL A 275 31.59 21.54 -31.15
CA VAL A 275 31.80 20.27 -30.43
C VAL A 275 31.74 20.54 -28.93
N ILE A 276 30.72 20.03 -28.27
CA ILE A 276 30.56 20.07 -26.81
C ILE A 276 31.17 18.79 -26.25
N TYR A 277 32.25 18.94 -25.49
CA TYR A 277 33.00 17.84 -24.89
C TYR A 277 32.76 17.80 -23.38
N ILE A 278 32.16 16.72 -22.90
CA ILE A 278 31.98 16.44 -21.47
C ILE A 278 33.13 15.50 -21.04
N PRO A 279 34.12 15.96 -20.27
CA PRO A 279 35.21 15.11 -19.82
C PRO A 279 34.74 14.09 -18.78
N PRO A 280 35.57 13.08 -18.45
CA PRO A 280 35.39 12.25 -17.26
C PRO A 280 35.20 13.09 -16.00
N ILE A 281 34.38 12.60 -15.09
CA ILE A 281 34.14 13.21 -13.78
C ILE A 281 35.46 13.32 -12.99
N GLY A 282 35.65 14.47 -12.35
CA GLY A 282 36.80 14.72 -11.48
C GLY A 282 36.69 14.03 -10.11
N PRO A 283 37.56 14.42 -9.16
CA PRO A 283 37.54 13.91 -7.79
C PRO A 283 36.17 14.06 -7.10
N LEU A 284 35.77 13.06 -6.32
CA LEU A 284 34.45 13.00 -5.68
C LEU A 284 34.53 12.97 -4.15
N VAL A 285 33.58 13.64 -3.51
CA VAL A 285 33.36 13.60 -2.05
C VAL A 285 31.90 13.32 -1.75
N ALA A 286 31.63 12.40 -0.83
CA ALA A 286 30.28 12.17 -0.31
C ALA A 286 30.02 13.03 0.93
N LEU A 287 28.94 13.81 0.92
CA LEU A 287 28.46 14.56 2.09
C LEU A 287 27.17 13.91 2.60
N THR A 288 27.13 13.53 3.88
CA THR A 288 25.99 12.78 4.46
C THR A 288 25.67 13.16 5.90
N GLY A 289 24.48 12.76 6.34
CA GLY A 289 23.96 12.98 7.69
C GLY A 289 23.22 14.31 7.85
N GLY A 290 23.60 15.10 8.86
CA GLY A 290 22.94 16.36 9.25
C GLY A 290 23.21 17.54 8.31
N VAL A 291 22.88 17.40 7.02
CA VAL A 291 23.04 18.43 5.99
C VAL A 291 21.74 18.59 5.21
N ASN A 292 21.51 19.75 4.59
CA ASN A 292 20.25 20.01 3.87
C ASN A 292 20.15 19.24 2.55
N VAL A 293 21.26 19.06 1.83
CA VAL A 293 21.35 18.27 0.59
C VAL A 293 22.47 17.23 0.74
N PRO A 294 22.15 15.98 1.15
CA PRO A 294 23.13 14.89 1.18
C PRO A 294 23.33 14.31 -0.23
N ALA A 295 24.53 14.46 -0.79
CA ALA A 295 24.86 14.01 -2.14
C ALA A 295 26.36 13.74 -2.29
N ILE A 296 26.75 13.25 -3.47
CA ILE A 296 28.14 13.17 -3.93
C ILE A 296 28.45 14.42 -4.75
N TYR A 297 29.51 15.13 -4.38
CA TYR A 297 29.96 16.37 -4.99
C TYR A 297 31.26 16.18 -5.76
N GLU A 298 31.35 16.80 -6.94
CA GLU A 298 32.58 16.89 -7.73
C GLU A 298 33.41 18.08 -7.22
N ILE A 299 34.60 17.79 -6.72
CA ILE A 299 35.51 18.78 -6.14
C ILE A 299 36.61 19.18 -7.13
N LYS A 300 37.17 20.39 -6.94
CA LYS A 300 38.36 20.85 -7.66
C LYS A 300 39.59 20.67 -6.77
N GLU A 301 40.80 20.79 -7.32
CA GLU A 301 42.01 20.81 -6.51
C GLU A 301 41.92 21.92 -5.45
N LYS A 302 42.14 21.56 -4.17
CA LYS A 302 42.08 22.43 -2.98
C LYS A 302 40.68 22.78 -2.45
N THR A 303 39.61 22.08 -2.81
CA THR A 303 38.30 22.25 -2.14
C THR A 303 38.37 21.89 -0.65
N ILE A 304 37.76 22.73 0.19
CA ILE A 304 37.66 22.53 1.65
C ILE A 304 36.24 22.13 2.07
N LEU A 305 36.11 21.65 3.33
CA LEU A 305 34.82 21.26 3.89
C LEU A 305 33.75 22.37 3.84
N ASP A 306 34.13 23.63 4.10
CA ASP A 306 33.23 24.78 4.06
C ASP A 306 32.55 24.97 2.68
N ASP A 307 33.27 24.67 1.59
CA ASP A 307 32.72 24.76 0.22
C ASP A 307 31.64 23.70 0.00
N VAL A 308 31.96 22.44 0.31
CA VAL A 308 31.04 21.31 0.10
C VAL A 308 29.83 21.42 1.02
N LEU A 309 29.99 21.93 2.25
CA LEU A 309 28.86 22.23 3.12
C LEU A 309 27.95 23.32 2.54
N LYS A 310 28.48 24.39 1.94
CA LYS A 310 27.66 25.41 1.25
C LYS A 310 26.92 24.83 0.05
N TRP A 311 27.57 23.97 -0.75
CA TRP A 311 26.91 23.26 -1.86
C TRP A 311 25.85 22.26 -1.37
N GLY A 312 26.02 21.73 -0.16
CA GLY A 312 25.05 20.95 0.62
C GLY A 312 23.90 21.76 1.22
N GLY A 313 23.79 23.07 0.93
CA GLY A 313 22.81 23.96 1.53
C GLY A 313 23.04 24.26 3.01
N GLY A 314 24.23 23.95 3.54
CA GLY A 314 24.60 24.07 4.94
C GLY A 314 24.15 22.90 5.82
N LEU A 315 24.30 23.10 7.13
CA LEU A 315 23.88 22.14 8.14
C LEU A 315 22.35 22.09 8.25
N ALA A 316 21.83 20.88 8.48
CA ALA A 316 20.42 20.70 8.83
C ALA A 316 20.11 21.29 10.21
N THR A 317 18.86 21.67 10.46
CA THR A 317 18.40 22.18 11.78
C THR A 317 18.58 21.15 12.90
N THR A 318 18.62 19.86 12.56
CA THR A 318 18.88 18.74 13.48
C THR A 318 20.35 18.31 13.52
N ALA A 319 21.26 19.05 12.89
CA ALA A 319 22.69 18.71 12.85
C ALA A 319 23.40 18.97 14.18
N ASN A 320 24.27 18.05 14.58
CA ASN A 320 25.22 18.26 15.65
C ASN A 320 26.39 19.12 15.15
N GLY A 321 26.20 20.43 15.17
CA GLY A 321 27.21 21.42 14.76
C GLY A 321 28.49 21.45 15.61
N ARG A 322 28.73 20.47 16.50
CA ARG A 322 29.99 20.37 17.26
C ARG A 322 31.03 19.49 16.60
N LYS A 323 30.65 18.46 15.84
CA LYS A 323 31.62 17.50 15.29
C LYS A 323 31.15 16.80 14.02
N ALA A 324 32.13 16.45 13.19
CA ALA A 324 31.96 15.61 12.00
C ALA A 324 33.06 14.55 11.94
N THR A 325 32.86 13.54 11.10
CA THR A 325 33.88 12.54 10.76
C THR A 325 34.15 12.57 9.26
N ILE A 326 35.42 12.43 8.87
CA ILE A 326 35.83 12.12 7.51
C ILE A 326 36.34 10.68 7.49
N GLU A 327 35.74 9.85 6.65
CA GLU A 327 36.29 8.56 6.25
C GLU A 327 37.06 8.74 4.94
N ARG A 328 38.37 8.50 4.96
CA ARG A 328 39.30 8.71 3.84
C ARG A 328 39.96 7.39 3.43
N ILE A 329 40.07 7.16 2.11
CA ILE A 329 40.78 6.03 1.53
C ILE A 329 42.27 6.41 1.39
N GLN A 330 43.14 5.90 2.26
CA GLN A 330 44.58 6.13 2.19
C GLN A 330 45.26 5.05 1.33
N ASP A 331 46.13 5.50 0.42
CA ASP A 331 46.95 4.69 -0.50
C ASP A 331 46.19 3.61 -1.29
N ARG A 332 44.88 3.79 -1.47
CA ARG A 332 43.94 2.79 -2.04
C ARG A 332 43.99 1.43 -1.32
N ARG A 333 44.37 1.41 -0.03
CA ARG A 333 44.56 0.18 0.77
C ARG A 333 43.76 0.16 2.07
N VAL A 334 43.73 1.27 2.80
CA VAL A 334 43.13 1.35 4.13
C VAL A 334 42.13 2.49 4.23
N ARG A 335 41.08 2.30 5.00
CA ARG A 335 40.10 3.35 5.32
C ARG A 335 40.39 3.88 6.71
N LYS A 336 40.66 5.19 6.81
CA LYS A 336 40.90 5.89 8.08
C LYS A 336 39.71 6.78 8.37
N VAL A 337 39.20 6.73 9.60
CA VAL A 337 38.14 7.62 10.07
C VAL A 337 38.74 8.61 11.06
N ASP A 338 38.66 9.89 10.74
CA ASP A 338 39.11 10.99 11.60
C ASP A 338 37.88 11.78 12.09
N GLU A 339 37.74 11.91 13.41
CA GLU A 339 36.74 12.78 14.06
C GLU A 339 37.37 14.13 14.40
N PHE A 340 36.67 15.22 14.11
CA PHE A 340 37.14 16.59 14.36
C PHE A 340 35.98 17.53 14.76
N ALA A 341 36.34 18.62 15.43
CA ALA A 341 35.39 19.66 15.80
C ALA A 341 34.92 20.42 14.54
N LEU A 342 33.62 20.69 14.44
CA LEU A 342 33.05 21.44 13.31
C LEU A 342 33.10 22.96 13.57
N ASP A 343 34.29 23.45 13.88
CA ASP A 343 34.58 24.86 14.15
C ASP A 343 35.27 25.55 12.95
N LYS A 344 35.75 26.78 13.15
CA LYS A 344 36.45 27.54 12.10
C LYS A 344 37.68 26.84 11.53
N ALA A 345 38.36 25.98 12.30
CA ALA A 345 39.50 25.21 11.82
C ALA A 345 39.03 23.95 11.09
N GLY A 346 38.04 23.22 11.64
CA GLY A 346 37.44 22.04 11.01
C GLY A 346 36.83 22.33 9.64
N LEU A 347 36.22 23.51 9.46
CA LEU A 347 35.68 23.97 8.18
C LEU A 347 36.76 24.18 7.10
N GLN A 348 38.02 24.43 7.48
CA GLN A 348 39.16 24.58 6.56
C GLN A 348 39.83 23.24 6.22
N GLN A 349 39.30 22.11 6.69
CA GLN A 349 39.84 20.79 6.38
C GLN A 349 39.78 20.52 4.87
N ALA A 350 40.94 20.28 4.27
CA ALA A 350 41.07 19.96 2.85
C ALA A 350 40.54 18.55 2.54
N LEU A 351 39.69 18.46 1.52
CA LEU A 351 39.05 17.23 1.08
C LEU A 351 39.84 16.58 -0.07
N GLN A 352 39.70 15.27 -0.20
CA GLN A 352 40.40 14.43 -1.17
C GLN A 352 39.41 13.52 -1.92
N ASP A 353 39.86 12.99 -3.06
CA ASP A 353 39.08 12.03 -3.84
C ASP A 353 38.71 10.80 -3.01
N GLY A 354 37.43 10.43 -3.03
CA GLY A 354 36.88 9.30 -2.29
C GLY A 354 36.59 9.58 -0.80
N ASP A 355 36.74 10.81 -0.31
CA ASP A 355 36.34 11.17 1.05
C ASP A 355 34.83 11.02 1.26
N MET A 356 34.44 10.51 2.43
CA MET A 356 33.07 10.55 2.93
C MET A 356 33.01 11.38 4.22
N VAL A 357 32.41 12.57 4.11
CA VAL A 357 32.13 13.47 5.23
C VAL A 357 30.76 13.14 5.82
N LYS A 358 30.72 12.83 7.11
CA LYS A 358 29.48 12.59 7.86
C LYS A 358 29.32 13.60 8.98
N VAL A 359 28.27 14.41 8.87
CA VAL A 359 27.78 15.28 9.95
C VAL A 359 26.77 14.48 10.76
N TYR A 360 26.94 14.37 12.07
CA TYR A 360 25.98 13.65 12.91
C TYR A 360 24.74 14.52 13.18
N ALA A 361 23.59 13.89 13.45
CA ALA A 361 22.45 14.60 14.03
C ALA A 361 22.68 14.85 15.54
N ILE A 362 22.00 15.84 16.11
CA ILE A 362 21.89 15.97 17.58
C ILE A 362 21.25 14.71 18.15
N SER A 363 21.64 14.34 19.37
CA SER A 363 20.97 13.26 20.09
C SER A 363 19.48 13.61 20.26
N PRO A 364 18.53 12.69 19.98
CA PRO A 364 17.12 12.90 20.26
C PRO A 364 16.80 12.86 21.77
N ARG A 365 17.80 12.61 22.63
CA ARG A 365 17.69 12.69 24.08
C ARG A 365 17.53 14.15 24.51
N PHE A 366 16.47 14.45 25.25
CA PHE A 366 16.37 15.70 26.00
C PHE A 366 17.35 15.68 27.19
N ASP A 367 18.23 16.67 27.25
CA ASP A 367 18.97 16.97 28.48
C ASP A 367 18.11 17.82 29.42
N ASN A 368 18.31 17.67 30.73
CA ASN A 368 17.64 18.46 31.77
C ASN A 368 16.09 18.42 31.75
N VAL A 369 15.49 17.26 31.48
CA VAL A 369 14.03 17.07 31.43
C VAL A 369 13.59 15.91 32.32
N VAL A 370 12.42 16.04 32.96
CA VAL A 370 11.64 14.91 33.49
C VAL A 370 10.37 14.76 32.64
N THR A 371 10.03 13.52 32.28
CA THR A 371 8.84 13.23 31.47
C THR A 371 7.73 12.67 32.35
N ILE A 372 6.49 13.12 32.17
CA ILE A 372 5.31 12.44 32.74
C ILE A 372 4.41 11.89 31.63
N ARG A 373 3.92 10.66 31.80
CA ARG A 373 3.11 9.94 30.80
C ARG A 373 2.10 9.00 31.44
N GLY A 374 1.24 8.41 30.61
CA GLY A 374 0.21 7.46 31.02
C GLY A 374 -1.14 8.15 31.20
N ASN A 375 -1.86 7.84 32.28
CA ASN A 375 -3.18 8.39 32.59
C ASN A 375 -3.08 9.83 33.15
N VAL A 376 -2.62 10.75 32.31
CA VAL A 376 -2.49 12.20 32.53
C VAL A 376 -3.21 12.99 31.44
N SER A 377 -3.48 14.27 31.69
CA SER A 377 -4.19 15.20 30.79
C SER A 377 -3.54 15.26 29.40
N ASP A 378 -2.25 15.61 29.37
CA ASP A 378 -1.35 15.59 28.21
C ASP A 378 0.05 15.15 28.67
N PRO A 379 0.65 14.08 28.09
CA PRO A 379 2.03 13.69 28.37
C PRO A 379 3.02 14.81 28.00
N MET A 380 3.89 15.20 28.93
CA MET A 380 4.67 16.43 28.79
C MET A 380 6.09 16.29 29.36
N HIS A 381 7.00 17.08 28.79
CA HIS A 381 8.37 17.28 29.24
C HIS A 381 8.42 18.50 30.18
N PHE A 382 8.90 18.30 31.40
CA PHE A 382 9.12 19.36 32.38
C PHE A 382 10.62 19.64 32.53
N PRO A 383 11.05 20.91 32.61
CA PRO A 383 12.44 21.22 32.88
C PRO A 383 12.83 20.73 34.27
N TRP A 384 13.92 19.95 34.36
CA TRP A 384 14.46 19.54 35.65
C TRP A 384 15.14 20.72 36.35
N LYS A 385 15.02 20.74 37.67
CA LYS A 385 15.74 21.63 38.59
C LYS A 385 16.12 20.81 39.82
N ASP A 386 17.17 21.23 40.52
CA ASP A 386 17.54 20.57 41.76
C ASP A 386 16.41 20.62 42.80
N GLY A 387 16.27 19.55 43.58
CA GLY A 387 15.20 19.38 44.56
C GLY A 387 13.79 19.08 44.01
N LEU A 388 13.59 19.00 42.69
CA LEU A 388 12.29 18.71 42.07
C LEU A 388 11.72 17.35 42.52
N ARG A 389 10.42 17.30 42.86
CA ARG A 389 9.71 16.09 43.34
C ARG A 389 8.49 15.73 42.49
N VAL A 390 8.00 14.49 42.66
CA VAL A 390 6.81 13.96 41.97
C VAL A 390 5.60 14.90 42.07
N LYS A 391 5.30 15.43 43.27
CA LYS A 391 4.16 16.33 43.48
C LYS A 391 4.27 17.64 42.71
N ASP A 392 5.49 18.14 42.46
CA ASP A 392 5.70 19.40 41.74
C ASP A 392 5.30 19.30 40.25
N LEU A 393 5.19 18.07 39.72
CA LEU A 393 4.76 17.78 38.35
C LEU A 393 3.25 17.48 38.23
N ILE A 394 2.57 17.25 39.36
CA ILE A 394 1.12 17.01 39.43
C ILE A 394 0.57 17.96 40.52
N PRO A 395 0.47 19.27 40.24
CA PRO A 395 0.02 20.25 41.23
C PRO A 395 -1.46 20.09 41.61
N GLU A 396 -2.29 19.61 40.66
CA GLU A 396 -3.74 19.47 40.79
C GLU A 396 -4.21 18.10 40.28
N LYS A 397 -5.36 17.62 40.76
CA LYS A 397 -5.88 16.27 40.44
C LYS A 397 -6.35 16.17 38.99
N GLU A 398 -6.80 17.29 38.46
CA GLU A 398 -7.31 17.52 37.12
C GLU A 398 -6.23 17.21 36.06
N PHE A 399 -4.95 17.36 36.42
CA PHE A 399 -3.81 16.95 35.61
C PHE A 399 -3.76 15.43 35.33
N LEU A 400 -4.44 14.62 36.14
CA LEU A 400 -4.52 13.16 35.97
C LEU A 400 -5.73 12.70 35.15
N ILE A 401 -6.45 13.63 34.49
CA ILE A 401 -7.65 13.34 33.70
C ILE A 401 -7.35 13.53 32.20
N PRO A 402 -7.14 12.45 31.42
CA PRO A 402 -6.79 12.55 29.99
C PRO A 402 -7.81 13.34 29.17
N ARG A 403 -7.35 14.13 28.18
CA ARG A 403 -8.23 14.86 27.25
C ARG A 403 -9.31 13.97 26.59
N LEU A 404 -8.98 12.71 26.32
CA LEU A 404 -9.89 11.70 25.79
C LEU A 404 -11.09 11.37 26.69
N TYR A 405 -10.97 11.52 28.02
CA TYR A 405 -12.07 11.38 28.96
C TYR A 405 -13.15 12.44 28.70
N TRP A 406 -12.75 13.71 28.61
CA TRP A 406 -13.66 14.83 28.35
C TRP A 406 -14.32 14.75 26.97
N ILE A 407 -13.58 14.37 25.92
CA ILE A 407 -14.15 14.16 24.57
C ILE A 407 -15.26 13.10 24.62
N LYS A 408 -15.05 11.98 25.31
CA LYS A 408 -16.06 10.92 25.47
C LYS A 408 -17.25 11.38 26.31
N ARG A 409 -17.00 12.11 27.40
CA ARG A 409 -18.05 12.65 28.29
C ARG A 409 -18.95 13.66 27.58
N ASN A 410 -18.37 14.55 26.76
CA ASN A 410 -19.10 15.54 25.99
C ASN A 410 -19.85 14.92 24.80
N ALA A 411 -19.29 13.87 24.18
CA ALA A 411 -20.03 13.09 23.18
C ALA A 411 -21.28 12.43 23.80
N LEU A 412 -21.18 11.89 25.03
CA LEU A 412 -22.33 11.31 25.73
C LEU A 412 -23.44 12.35 26.02
N SER A 413 -23.11 13.61 26.32
CA SER A 413 -24.14 14.66 26.51
C SER A 413 -24.76 15.12 25.18
N GLN A 414 -24.00 15.19 24.08
CA GLN A 414 -24.55 15.55 22.76
C GLN A 414 -25.53 14.52 22.20
N PHE A 415 -25.37 13.23 22.54
CA PHE A 415 -26.37 12.20 22.19
C PHE A 415 -27.60 12.21 23.09
N ALA A 416 -27.55 12.85 24.27
CA ALA A 416 -28.70 12.97 25.18
C ALA A 416 -29.61 14.14 24.83
N GLY A 417 -29.09 15.24 24.27
CA GLY A 417 -29.89 16.43 23.93
C GLY A 417 -30.67 16.35 22.61
N ARG A 418 -30.44 15.33 21.78
CA ARG A 418 -31.04 15.22 20.44
C ARG A 418 -32.43 14.55 20.43
N SER A 419 -32.86 13.95 21.53
CA SER A 419 -34.17 13.28 21.64
C SER A 419 -35.36 14.23 21.56
N ASP A 420 -35.18 15.47 22.00
CA ASP A 420 -36.31 16.34 22.33
C ASP A 420 -36.77 17.18 21.13
N GLU A 421 -35.86 17.51 20.20
CA GLU A 421 -36.17 18.27 18.98
C GLU A 421 -36.84 17.41 17.89
N GLU A 422 -36.36 16.19 17.63
CA GLU A 422 -37.01 15.25 16.68
C GLU A 422 -38.44 14.86 17.14
N SER A 423 -38.72 14.90 18.44
CA SER A 423 -40.06 14.60 18.97
C SER A 423 -41.15 15.62 18.61
N LYS A 424 -40.76 16.82 18.11
CA LYS A 424 -41.70 17.88 17.69
C LYS A 424 -42.01 17.84 16.19
N SER A 425 -41.02 17.58 15.32
CA SER A 425 -41.25 17.46 13.87
C SER A 425 -42.19 16.30 13.49
N ASP A 426 -42.19 15.24 14.29
CA ASP A 426 -43.01 14.04 14.06
C ASP A 426 -44.46 14.18 14.54
N ARG A 427 -44.83 15.32 15.16
CA ARG A 427 -46.20 15.62 15.60
C ARG A 427 -46.96 16.53 14.64
N GLU A 428 -46.30 17.46 13.95
CA GLU A 428 -46.95 18.32 12.95
C GLU A 428 -47.17 17.60 11.59
N SER A 429 -46.45 16.51 11.32
CA SER A 429 -46.53 15.75 10.07
C SER A 429 -47.61 14.65 10.04
N LYS A 430 -48.47 14.56 11.08
CA LYS A 430 -49.43 13.45 11.26
C LYS A 430 -50.91 13.79 11.02
N SER A 431 -51.29 15.02 10.70
CA SER A 431 -52.68 15.35 10.33
C SER A 431 -53.02 14.96 8.88
N ASP A 432 -52.03 14.94 7.99
CA ASP A 432 -52.27 14.96 6.54
C ASP A 432 -51.73 13.69 5.84
N ARG A 433 -52.40 12.55 6.03
CA ARG A 433 -52.51 11.42 5.06
C ARG A 433 -53.27 10.22 5.64
N GLU A 434 -54.59 10.22 5.44
CA GLU A 434 -55.31 8.96 5.28
C GLU A 434 -55.21 8.45 3.82
N SER A 435 -55.49 7.16 3.61
CA SER A 435 -55.53 6.43 2.34
C SER A 435 -54.18 6.10 1.65
N LYS A 436 -53.60 4.92 1.99
CA LYS A 436 -53.46 3.77 1.04
C LYS A 436 -52.77 2.54 1.66
N SER A 437 -53.52 1.43 1.68
CA SER A 437 -53.13 0.01 1.57
C SER A 437 -51.72 -0.44 2.01
N ASP A 438 -51.69 -1.14 3.16
CA ASP A 438 -51.05 -2.43 3.42
C ASP A 438 -49.90 -2.89 2.50
N ARG A 439 -48.66 -2.70 2.97
CA ARG A 439 -47.51 -3.61 2.76
C ARG A 439 -46.39 -3.27 3.75
N GLU A 440 -46.58 -3.62 5.02
CA GLU A 440 -45.45 -3.58 5.98
C GLU A 440 -44.45 -4.70 5.68
N SER A 441 -43.22 -4.31 5.37
CA SER A 441 -42.12 -5.22 5.12
C SER A 441 -41.51 -5.72 6.44
N LYS A 442 -41.11 -7.00 6.50
CA LYS A 442 -40.47 -7.58 7.70
C LYS A 442 -39.17 -6.85 8.13
N SER A 443 -38.51 -6.17 7.19
CA SER A 443 -37.23 -5.47 7.42
C SER A 443 -37.30 -4.32 8.44
N ASP A 444 -38.47 -3.70 8.60
CA ASP A 444 -38.63 -2.50 9.44
C ASP A 444 -38.89 -2.82 10.92
N ARG A 445 -39.24 -4.08 11.25
CA ARG A 445 -39.43 -4.54 12.63
C ARG A 445 -38.14 -5.10 13.25
N GLU A 446 -37.33 -5.84 12.49
CA GLU A 446 -35.98 -6.25 12.91
C GLU A 446 -35.08 -5.03 13.18
N SER A 447 -35.10 -4.05 12.27
CA SER A 447 -34.20 -2.89 12.36
C SER A 447 -34.51 -1.89 13.49
N LYS A 448 -35.60 -2.08 14.26
CA LYS A 448 -35.89 -1.30 15.47
C LYS A 448 -35.39 -1.99 16.74
N SER A 449 -35.70 -3.28 16.90
CA SER A 449 -35.19 -4.15 17.98
C SER A 449 -33.65 -4.11 18.09
N ASP A 450 -32.97 -4.32 16.97
CA ASP A 450 -31.51 -4.47 16.93
C ASP A 450 -30.76 -3.14 17.14
N ARG A 451 -31.44 -2.00 16.94
CA ARG A 451 -30.88 -0.66 17.17
C ARG A 451 -31.02 -0.18 18.60
N GLU A 452 -31.89 -0.79 19.40
CA GLU A 452 -32.11 -0.42 20.79
C GLU A 452 -31.16 -1.23 21.71
N SER A 453 -31.10 -2.55 21.51
CA SER A 453 -30.20 -3.46 22.26
C SER A 453 -28.70 -3.15 22.06
N ASN A 454 -28.22 -3.05 20.80
CA ASN A 454 -26.81 -2.71 20.51
C ASN A 454 -26.35 -1.34 21.07
N ARG A 455 -27.29 -0.45 21.38
CA ARG A 455 -26.98 0.94 21.74
C ARG A 455 -26.75 1.13 23.24
N GLU A 456 -27.23 0.20 24.05
CA GLU A 456 -27.21 0.29 25.52
C GLU A 456 -26.16 -0.58 26.21
N GLU A 457 -25.91 -1.80 25.72
CA GLU A 457 -24.94 -2.75 26.30
C GLU A 457 -23.50 -2.32 25.97
N PHE A 458 -23.23 -2.01 24.69
CA PHE A 458 -21.92 -1.54 24.21
C PHE A 458 -21.48 -0.16 24.77
N ARG A 459 -22.43 0.66 25.27
CA ARG A 459 -22.14 1.97 25.87
C ARG A 459 -21.86 1.93 27.38
N ARG A 460 -22.26 0.87 28.09
CA ARG A 460 -22.11 0.78 29.56
C ARG A 460 -20.79 0.13 30.01
N GLU A 461 -20.42 -1.00 29.43
CA GLU A 461 -19.30 -1.82 29.93
C GLU A 461 -17.91 -1.25 29.59
N VAL A 462 -17.70 -0.80 28.35
CA VAL A 462 -16.35 -0.76 27.73
C VAL A 462 -15.48 0.46 28.13
N LYS A 463 -16.00 1.47 28.85
CA LYS A 463 -15.31 2.79 28.96
C LYS A 463 -15.25 3.48 30.32
N ARG A 464 -15.75 2.90 31.42
CA ARG A 464 -15.60 3.53 32.76
C ARG A 464 -14.26 3.18 33.45
N SER A 465 -13.85 1.93 33.46
CA SER A 465 -12.65 1.46 34.18
C SER A 465 -11.30 1.88 33.56
N MET A 466 -11.21 1.95 32.23
CA MET A 466 -9.94 2.21 31.49
C MET A 466 -9.33 3.62 31.66
N PHE A 467 -9.98 4.54 32.36
CA PHE A 467 -9.49 5.92 32.56
C PHE A 467 -9.44 6.33 34.04
N GLU A 468 -9.80 5.44 34.96
CA GLU A 468 -9.65 5.69 36.39
C GLU A 468 -8.17 5.62 36.76
N VAL A 469 -7.65 6.68 37.39
CA VAL A 469 -6.29 6.74 37.91
C VAL A 469 -6.07 5.62 38.92
N ASN A 470 -4.97 4.88 38.79
CA ASN A 470 -4.50 4.00 39.85
C ASN A 470 -3.79 4.84 40.93
N TRP A 471 -4.52 5.21 41.97
CA TRP A 471 -3.97 5.95 43.09
C TRP A 471 -2.98 5.12 43.93
N ASP A 472 -3.06 3.79 43.89
CA ASP A 472 -2.21 2.95 44.72
C ASP A 472 -0.82 2.70 44.12
N TYR A 473 -0.64 2.97 42.82
CA TYR A 473 0.59 2.65 42.10
C TYR A 473 0.89 3.61 40.94
N ALA A 474 2.07 4.21 41.00
CA ALA A 474 2.78 4.81 39.88
C ALA A 474 4.26 4.38 39.93
N ALA A 475 5.02 4.62 38.85
CA ALA A 475 6.43 4.25 38.82
C ALA A 475 7.30 5.30 38.12
N ILE A 476 8.53 5.44 38.60
CA ILE A 476 9.59 6.22 37.96
C ILE A 476 10.54 5.25 37.27
N GLU A 477 10.69 5.39 35.96
CA GLU A 477 11.75 4.75 35.19
C GLU A 477 12.97 5.68 35.18
N ARG A 478 14.05 5.24 35.82
CA ARG A 478 15.31 6.00 35.94
C ARG A 478 16.43 5.27 35.21
N PHE A 479 16.99 5.90 34.18
CA PHE A 479 18.10 5.34 33.41
C PHE A 479 19.46 5.80 33.98
N ASN A 480 20.29 4.86 34.41
CA ASN A 480 21.64 5.15 34.90
C ASN A 480 22.63 5.20 33.72
N LEU A 481 23.24 6.37 33.50
CA LEU A 481 24.26 6.57 32.46
C LEU A 481 25.55 5.78 32.66
N GLY A 482 25.88 5.38 33.90
CA GLY A 482 27.14 4.71 34.23
C GLY A 482 27.17 3.21 33.92
N ASP A 483 26.04 2.51 34.09
CA ASP A 483 25.90 1.06 33.88
C ASP A 483 24.88 0.70 32.77
N LEU A 484 24.23 1.70 32.18
CA LEU A 484 23.20 1.59 31.15
C LEU A 484 21.95 0.78 31.57
N THR A 485 21.69 0.68 32.87
CA THR A 485 20.49 0.00 33.42
C THR A 485 19.32 0.95 33.63
N THR A 486 18.11 0.44 33.46
CA THR A 486 16.86 1.13 33.86
C THR A 486 16.40 0.59 35.20
N LYS A 487 16.38 1.44 36.23
CA LYS A 487 15.78 1.13 37.52
C LYS A 487 14.33 1.58 37.54
N LEU A 488 13.41 0.67 37.85
CA LEU A 488 12.02 1.00 38.13
C LEU A 488 11.86 1.29 39.63
N ILE A 489 11.33 2.47 39.98
CA ILE A 489 11.08 2.90 41.35
C ILE A 489 9.56 3.05 41.53
N PRO A 490 8.85 2.05 42.07
CA PRO A 490 7.42 2.13 42.32
C PRO A 490 7.11 3.01 43.55
N PHE A 491 6.00 3.74 43.51
CA PHE A 491 5.51 4.55 44.62
C PHE A 491 3.98 4.62 44.63
N ASN A 492 3.39 4.95 45.79
CA ASN A 492 1.95 5.14 45.92
C ASN A 492 1.57 6.57 45.51
N LEU A 493 0.81 6.72 44.43
CA LEU A 493 0.47 8.01 43.85
C LEU A 493 -0.43 8.85 44.76
N GLY A 494 -1.39 8.21 45.43
CA GLY A 494 -2.31 8.85 46.38
C GLY A 494 -1.58 9.46 47.56
N LYS A 495 -0.66 8.73 48.17
CA LYS A 495 0.19 9.24 49.26
C LYS A 495 1.11 10.37 48.78
N ALA A 496 1.76 10.22 47.62
CA ALA A 496 2.65 11.24 47.06
C ALA A 496 1.94 12.57 46.78
N ILE A 497 0.76 12.53 46.15
CA ILE A 497 0.04 13.74 45.68
C ILE A 497 -0.91 14.29 46.74
N LEU A 498 -1.74 13.43 47.34
CA LEU A 498 -2.82 13.84 48.24
C LEU A 498 -2.33 14.10 49.67
N GLN A 499 -1.36 13.31 50.15
CA GLN A 499 -0.86 13.37 51.53
C GLN A 499 0.51 14.07 51.61
N ALA A 500 1.15 14.34 50.47
CA ALA A 500 2.52 14.86 50.38
C ALA A 500 3.56 14.02 51.14
N ASP A 501 3.27 12.72 51.27
CA ASP A 501 4.04 11.76 52.06
C ASP A 501 5.52 11.71 51.60
N ALA A 502 6.44 11.76 52.56
CA ALA A 502 7.87 11.90 52.26
C ALA A 502 8.51 10.65 51.65
N GLU A 503 7.95 9.46 51.89
CA GLU A 503 8.44 8.18 51.34
C GLU A 503 7.99 7.99 49.89
N HIS A 504 6.85 8.56 49.51
CA HIS A 504 6.29 8.44 48.15
C HIS A 504 6.44 9.69 47.28
N ASN A 505 6.60 10.89 47.85
CA ASN A 505 6.89 12.13 47.12
C ASN A 505 8.40 12.25 46.80
N LEU A 506 8.87 11.31 45.98
CA LEU A 506 10.29 11.08 45.66
C LEU A 506 10.91 12.25 44.89
N THR A 507 12.23 12.45 45.09
CA THR A 507 13.05 13.42 44.34
C THR A 507 13.47 12.86 42.97
N LEU A 508 13.32 13.69 41.95
CA LEU A 508 13.49 13.36 40.55
C LEU A 508 14.90 13.70 40.04
N GLN A 509 15.34 13.03 38.99
CA GLN A 509 16.64 13.21 38.33
C GLN A 509 16.46 13.53 36.84
N PRO A 510 17.46 14.16 36.18
CA PRO A 510 17.40 14.43 34.75
C PRO A 510 17.25 13.13 33.94
N GLY A 511 16.21 13.05 33.11
CA GLY A 511 15.88 11.88 32.29
C GLY A 511 14.92 10.88 32.94
N ASP A 512 14.44 11.13 34.17
CA ASP A 512 13.39 10.31 34.77
C ASP A 512 12.10 10.33 33.92
N VAL A 513 11.44 9.18 33.81
CA VAL A 513 10.12 9.06 33.18
C VAL A 513 9.12 8.51 34.20
N ILE A 514 8.13 9.33 34.57
CA ILE A 514 7.07 8.99 35.50
C ILE A 514 5.88 8.46 34.70
N THR A 515 5.53 7.20 34.93
CA THR A 515 4.36 6.57 34.32
C THR A 515 3.23 6.49 35.36
N ILE A 516 2.14 7.21 35.08
CA ILE A 516 0.88 7.14 35.82
C ILE A 516 0.00 6.08 35.18
N PHE A 517 -0.37 5.03 35.92
CA PHE A 517 -1.17 3.94 35.38
C PHE A 517 -2.67 4.18 35.60
N SER A 518 -3.49 3.78 34.63
CA SER A 518 -4.92 3.56 34.86
C SER A 518 -5.15 2.26 35.64
N LYS A 519 -6.34 2.10 36.24
CA LYS A 519 -6.78 0.82 36.84
C LYS A 519 -6.92 -0.30 35.80
N GLY A 520 -6.99 0.03 34.51
CA GLY A 520 -7.00 -0.94 33.40
C GLY A 520 -5.61 -1.33 32.89
N ASP A 521 -4.58 -0.50 33.12
CA ASP A 521 -3.22 -0.74 32.62
C ASP A 521 -2.48 -1.79 33.44
N ILE A 522 -2.87 -1.94 34.72
CA ILE A 522 -2.34 -2.94 35.63
C ILE A 522 -3.39 -4.02 35.80
N ALA A 523 -3.19 -5.16 35.12
CA ALA A 523 -4.01 -6.33 35.29
C ALA A 523 -3.99 -6.77 36.76
N GLN A 524 -5.09 -6.51 37.48
CA GLN A 524 -5.36 -7.11 38.79
C GLN A 524 -5.16 -8.64 38.66
N PRO A 525 -4.56 -9.31 39.66
CA PRO A 525 -4.49 -10.78 39.67
C PRO A 525 -5.86 -11.38 39.36
N LEU A 526 -5.90 -12.45 38.57
CA LEU A 526 -7.15 -13.05 38.06
C LEU A 526 -8.22 -13.32 39.15
N ALA A 527 -7.81 -13.52 40.40
CA ALA A 527 -8.67 -13.69 41.57
C ALA A 527 -9.40 -12.41 42.05
N LYS A 528 -9.06 -11.22 41.54
CA LYS A 528 -9.71 -9.93 41.86
C LYS A 528 -10.54 -9.35 40.70
N GLN A 529 -10.63 -10.05 39.57
CA GLN A 529 -11.51 -9.69 38.47
C GLN A 529 -12.89 -10.32 38.73
N SER A 530 -13.93 -9.51 38.91
CA SER A 530 -15.31 -10.01 38.96
C SER A 530 -15.71 -10.48 37.56
N LYS A 531 -15.68 -11.81 37.36
CA LYS A 531 -16.15 -12.46 36.13
C LYS A 531 -17.61 -12.88 36.28
N TYR A 532 -18.37 -12.84 35.19
CA TYR A 532 -19.79 -13.20 35.18
C TYR A 532 -20.10 -14.29 34.17
N VAL A 533 -21.01 -15.18 34.55
CA VAL A 533 -21.47 -16.32 33.73
C VAL A 533 -22.99 -16.33 33.69
N ARG A 534 -23.57 -16.59 32.52
CA ARG A 534 -25.02 -16.61 32.33
C ARG A 534 -25.53 -18.04 32.27
N LEU A 535 -26.41 -18.40 33.20
CA LEU A 535 -27.00 -19.73 33.32
C LEU A 535 -28.50 -19.67 33.01
N GLU A 536 -28.95 -20.46 32.03
CA GLU A 536 -30.30 -20.39 31.46
C GLU A 536 -30.92 -21.78 31.24
N GLY A 537 -32.24 -21.86 31.17
CA GLY A 537 -33.00 -23.08 30.88
C GLY A 537 -33.44 -23.83 32.13
N GLU A 538 -33.38 -25.16 32.07
CA GLU A 538 -33.84 -26.12 33.09
C GLU A 538 -32.88 -26.21 34.29
N VAL A 539 -32.72 -25.10 35.00
CA VAL A 539 -31.87 -24.95 36.18
C VAL A 539 -32.70 -24.46 37.37
N SER A 540 -32.31 -24.84 38.60
CA SER A 540 -33.02 -24.41 39.81
C SER A 540 -32.93 -22.90 40.05
N GLY A 541 -31.87 -22.25 39.56
CA GLY A 541 -31.73 -20.79 39.53
C GLY A 541 -31.14 -20.33 38.19
N ALA A 542 -31.98 -19.86 37.28
CA ALA A 542 -31.52 -19.17 36.06
C ALA A 542 -31.14 -17.71 36.40
N GLY A 543 -30.05 -17.20 35.80
CA GLY A 543 -29.58 -15.84 36.06
C GLY A 543 -28.14 -15.57 35.61
N LEU A 544 -27.67 -14.36 35.94
CA LEU A 544 -26.29 -13.96 35.80
C LEU A 544 -25.58 -14.15 37.15
N TYR A 545 -24.51 -14.94 37.18
CA TYR A 545 -23.78 -15.29 38.37
C TYR A 545 -22.37 -14.73 38.34
N GLN A 546 -21.94 -14.12 39.44
CA GLN A 546 -20.53 -13.82 39.67
C GLN A 546 -19.79 -15.12 39.98
N MET A 547 -18.64 -15.31 39.32
CA MET A 547 -17.78 -16.46 39.51
C MET A 547 -16.89 -16.36 40.75
N GLU A 548 -16.61 -17.52 41.35
CA GLU A 548 -15.49 -17.71 42.27
C GLU A 548 -14.18 -18.06 41.52
N PRO A 549 -12.99 -17.79 42.09
CA PRO A 549 -11.72 -18.08 41.42
C PRO A 549 -11.53 -19.58 41.13
N GLY A 550 -11.50 -19.94 39.83
CA GLY A 550 -11.38 -21.34 39.39
C GLY A 550 -12.70 -22.12 39.43
N GLU A 551 -13.85 -21.45 39.58
CA GLU A 551 -15.16 -22.11 39.56
C GLU A 551 -15.40 -22.84 38.23
N THR A 552 -15.95 -24.06 38.33
CA THR A 552 -16.29 -24.90 37.18
C THR A 552 -17.81 -24.90 36.96
N LEU A 553 -18.25 -25.31 35.77
CA LEU A 553 -19.69 -25.52 35.50
C LEU A 553 -20.36 -26.41 36.57
N ARG A 554 -19.67 -27.44 37.06
CA ARG A 554 -20.19 -28.35 38.09
C ARG A 554 -20.39 -27.62 39.43
N HIS A 555 -19.40 -26.84 39.87
CA HIS A 555 -19.46 -26.08 41.12
C HIS A 555 -20.56 -25.02 41.07
N LEU A 556 -20.66 -24.27 39.96
CA LEU A 556 -21.71 -23.28 39.76
C LEU A 556 -23.09 -23.91 39.88
N LEU A 557 -23.37 -24.99 39.11
CA LEU A 557 -24.65 -25.69 39.17
C LEU A 557 -24.99 -26.21 40.57
N GLN A 558 -24.01 -26.74 41.31
CA GLN A 558 -24.23 -27.20 42.69
C GLN A 558 -24.59 -26.05 43.63
N ARG A 559 -23.91 -24.90 43.52
CA ARG A 559 -24.14 -23.70 44.33
C ARG A 559 -25.45 -22.98 43.99
N THR A 560 -25.91 -23.06 42.74
CA THR A 560 -27.18 -22.47 42.27
C THR A 560 -28.40 -23.39 42.43
N GLY A 561 -28.31 -24.42 43.29
CA GLY A 561 -29.44 -25.31 43.63
C GLY A 561 -29.68 -26.46 42.66
N GLY A 562 -28.74 -26.75 41.75
CA GLY A 562 -28.80 -27.87 40.81
C GLY A 562 -29.59 -27.58 39.54
N VAL A 563 -30.03 -28.68 38.91
CA VAL A 563 -30.86 -28.67 37.69
C VAL A 563 -32.26 -29.21 37.98
N THR A 564 -33.24 -28.84 37.16
CA THR A 564 -34.62 -29.31 37.33
C THR A 564 -34.74 -30.80 36.96
N THR A 565 -35.84 -31.43 37.35
CA THR A 565 -36.16 -32.83 37.00
C THR A 565 -36.27 -33.07 35.49
N ASN A 566 -36.56 -32.03 34.70
CA ASN A 566 -36.72 -32.11 33.25
C ASN A 566 -35.45 -31.72 32.47
N ALA A 567 -34.36 -31.39 33.16
CA ALA A 567 -33.11 -30.91 32.57
C ALA A 567 -32.40 -31.96 31.73
N TYR A 568 -32.09 -31.62 30.47
CA TYR A 568 -31.37 -32.50 29.56
C TYR A 568 -29.89 -32.14 29.51
N LEU A 569 -29.14 -32.54 30.54
CA LEU A 569 -27.69 -32.25 30.64
C LEU A 569 -26.91 -32.64 29.37
N TYR A 570 -27.27 -33.76 28.74
CA TYR A 570 -26.62 -34.19 27.48
C TYR A 570 -26.69 -33.11 26.39
N ALA A 571 -27.81 -32.41 26.23
CA ALA A 571 -27.99 -31.39 25.20
C ALA A 571 -27.59 -29.96 25.64
N THR A 572 -26.81 -29.83 26.73
CA THR A 572 -26.32 -28.53 27.22
C THR A 572 -25.59 -27.77 26.10
N VAL A 573 -26.02 -26.53 25.87
CA VAL A 573 -25.37 -25.59 24.95
C VAL A 573 -24.44 -24.71 25.77
N PHE A 574 -23.14 -24.93 25.62
CA PHE A 574 -22.11 -24.12 26.26
C PHE A 574 -21.42 -23.25 25.19
N THR A 575 -21.42 -21.92 25.36
CA THR A 575 -20.81 -20.96 24.42
C THR A 575 -19.85 -20.03 25.13
N ARG A 576 -18.67 -19.84 24.54
CA ARG A 576 -17.54 -19.09 25.09
C ARG A 576 -16.97 -18.11 24.07
N GLU A 577 -16.72 -16.88 24.48
CA GLU A 577 -16.25 -15.80 23.60
C GLU A 577 -14.81 -16.01 23.10
N SER A 578 -13.89 -16.48 23.95
CA SER A 578 -12.51 -16.79 23.55
C SER A 578 -12.47 -17.88 22.47
N THR A 579 -13.25 -18.95 22.64
CA THR A 579 -13.47 -20.00 21.63
C THR A 579 -14.09 -19.44 20.35
N ARG A 580 -15.06 -18.52 20.45
CA ARG A 580 -15.67 -17.85 19.28
C ARG A 580 -14.62 -17.09 18.45
N VAL A 581 -13.74 -16.36 19.11
CA VAL A 581 -12.64 -15.60 18.49
C VAL A 581 -11.63 -16.54 17.83
N GLU A 582 -11.28 -17.67 18.47
CA GLU A 582 -10.39 -18.66 17.88
C GLU A 582 -11.03 -19.36 16.67
N GLN A 583 -12.30 -19.75 16.76
CA GLN A 583 -13.07 -20.32 15.65
C GLN A 583 -13.12 -19.34 14.46
N GLN A 584 -13.39 -18.05 14.70
CA GLN A 584 -13.37 -17.02 13.66
C GLN A 584 -12.01 -16.94 12.97
N LYS A 585 -10.92 -16.89 13.74
CA LYS A 585 -9.57 -16.83 13.17
C LYS A 585 -9.26 -18.05 12.29
N ARG A 586 -9.61 -19.26 12.75
CA ARG A 586 -9.43 -20.50 11.97
C ARG A 586 -10.30 -20.52 10.70
N GLN A 587 -11.51 -19.96 10.76
CA GLN A 587 -12.41 -19.80 9.61
C GLN A 587 -11.85 -18.79 8.59
N ASP A 588 -11.39 -17.63 9.04
CA ASP A 588 -10.79 -16.59 8.18
C ASP A 588 -9.53 -17.13 7.46
N GLU A 589 -8.67 -17.86 8.17
CA GLU A 589 -7.51 -18.53 7.60
C GLU A 589 -7.89 -19.63 6.59
N ALA A 590 -9.00 -20.35 6.80
CA ALA A 590 -9.51 -21.35 5.86
C ALA A 590 -10.11 -20.71 4.60
N LEU A 591 -10.90 -19.64 4.77
CA LEU A 591 -11.47 -18.84 3.69
C LEU A 591 -10.36 -18.28 2.78
N ALA A 592 -9.32 -17.67 3.37
CA ALA A 592 -8.18 -17.14 2.60
C ALA A 592 -7.42 -18.21 1.82
N ARG A 593 -7.34 -19.46 2.33
CA ARG A 593 -6.78 -20.60 1.58
C ARG A 593 -7.68 -20.99 0.40
N MET A 594 -8.98 -21.12 0.63
CA MET A 594 -9.94 -21.49 -0.44
C MET A 594 -10.02 -20.43 -1.55
N GLU A 595 -10.00 -19.13 -1.19
CA GLU A 595 -9.92 -18.03 -2.17
C GLU A 595 -8.68 -18.16 -3.05
N MET A 596 -7.50 -18.39 -2.45
CA MET A 596 -6.25 -18.57 -3.19
C MET A 596 -6.29 -19.80 -4.11
N GLU A 597 -6.99 -20.86 -3.72
CA GLU A 597 -7.20 -22.04 -4.58
C GLU A 597 -8.17 -21.76 -5.74
N LEU A 598 -9.23 -20.98 -5.52
CA LEU A 598 -10.10 -20.53 -6.61
C LEU A 598 -9.38 -19.59 -7.58
N ASP A 599 -8.60 -18.63 -7.11
CA ASP A 599 -7.83 -17.72 -7.97
C ASP A 599 -6.79 -18.49 -8.79
N ARG A 600 -6.15 -19.51 -8.21
CA ARG A 600 -5.23 -20.42 -8.93
C ARG A 600 -5.96 -21.29 -9.94
N ALA A 601 -7.16 -21.78 -9.63
CA ALA A 601 -7.98 -22.56 -10.57
C ALA A 601 -8.45 -21.68 -11.74
N ALA A 602 -8.98 -20.48 -11.44
CA ALA A 602 -9.38 -19.48 -12.42
C ALA A 602 -8.21 -19.05 -13.31
N GLY A 603 -7.02 -18.81 -12.73
CA GLY A 603 -5.81 -18.47 -13.49
C GLY A 603 -5.34 -19.59 -14.42
N ARG A 604 -5.45 -20.86 -14.01
CA ARG A 604 -5.16 -22.02 -14.88
C ARG A 604 -6.16 -22.13 -16.04
N LEU A 605 -7.45 -21.93 -15.76
CA LEU A 605 -8.50 -21.98 -16.78
C LEU A 605 -8.39 -20.80 -17.76
N ALA A 606 -8.06 -19.60 -17.27
CA ALA A 606 -7.76 -18.43 -18.11
C ALA A 606 -6.52 -18.63 -19.00
N ALA A 607 -5.48 -19.32 -18.50
CA ALA A 607 -4.30 -19.68 -19.30
C ALA A 607 -4.55 -20.83 -20.29
N ALA A 608 -5.53 -21.70 -20.03
CA ALA A 608 -5.92 -22.80 -20.91
C ALA A 608 -6.92 -22.41 -22.01
N ALA A 609 -7.51 -21.21 -21.96
CA ALA A 609 -8.54 -20.70 -22.86
C ALA A 609 -8.04 -20.33 -24.29
N LEU A 610 -7.18 -21.17 -24.87
CA LEU A 610 -6.74 -21.09 -26.28
C LEU A 610 -7.68 -21.84 -27.25
N SER A 611 -8.69 -22.56 -26.74
CA SER A 611 -9.82 -23.08 -27.52
C SER A 611 -11.15 -22.47 -27.03
N LYS A 612 -12.08 -22.23 -27.96
CA LYS A 612 -13.30 -21.42 -27.70
C LYS A 612 -14.45 -22.17 -27.05
N GLU A 613 -14.40 -23.49 -26.95
CA GLU A 613 -15.57 -24.34 -26.65
C GLU A 613 -15.62 -24.90 -25.22
N SER A 614 -14.59 -24.69 -24.38
CA SER A 614 -14.61 -25.10 -22.96
C SER A 614 -15.00 -23.98 -21.97
N SER A 615 -15.00 -22.72 -22.40
CA SER A 615 -15.00 -21.56 -21.48
C SER A 615 -16.27 -21.37 -20.66
N GLU A 616 -17.46 -21.77 -21.13
CA GLU A 616 -18.73 -21.50 -20.43
C GLU A 616 -18.99 -22.48 -19.29
N ALA A 617 -18.71 -23.78 -19.51
CA ALA A 617 -18.83 -24.80 -18.48
C ALA A 617 -17.86 -24.57 -17.31
N ASP A 618 -16.63 -24.18 -17.62
CA ASP A 618 -15.60 -23.86 -16.63
C ASP A 618 -15.92 -22.58 -15.84
N GLN A 619 -16.51 -21.56 -16.49
CA GLN A 619 -17.01 -20.36 -15.80
C GLN A 619 -18.15 -20.69 -14.82
N MET A 620 -19.14 -21.47 -15.23
CA MET A 620 -20.25 -21.89 -14.35
C MET A 620 -19.75 -22.66 -13.11
N GLN A 621 -18.68 -23.45 -13.22
CA GLN A 621 -18.05 -24.10 -12.08
C GLN A 621 -17.37 -23.11 -11.11
N ILE A 622 -16.66 -22.09 -11.63
CA ILE A 622 -16.03 -21.05 -10.80
C ILE A 622 -17.10 -20.23 -10.06
N GLU A 623 -18.19 -19.83 -10.74
CA GLU A 623 -19.28 -19.07 -10.12
C GLU A 623 -20.06 -19.89 -9.09
N GLY A 624 -20.26 -21.20 -9.34
CA GLY A 624 -20.78 -22.13 -8.36
C GLY A 624 -19.96 -22.14 -7.07
N ARG A 625 -18.63 -22.31 -7.17
CA ARG A 625 -17.72 -22.29 -6.01
C ARG A 625 -17.67 -20.92 -5.32
N ARG A 626 -17.76 -19.81 -6.08
CA ARG A 626 -17.76 -18.46 -5.52
C ARG A 626 -19.00 -18.15 -4.69
N ARG A 627 -20.18 -18.66 -5.07
CA ARG A 627 -21.40 -18.56 -4.26
C ARG A 627 -21.22 -19.26 -2.92
N VAL A 628 -20.65 -20.47 -2.92
CA VAL A 628 -20.35 -21.25 -1.70
C VAL A 628 -19.40 -20.49 -0.76
N LEU A 629 -18.33 -19.87 -1.27
CA LEU A 629 -17.44 -19.03 -0.45
C LEU A 629 -18.15 -17.81 0.17
N ASN A 630 -19.05 -17.16 -0.57
CA ASN A 630 -19.80 -16.02 -0.04
C ASN A 630 -20.76 -16.46 1.09
N SER A 631 -21.38 -17.64 0.98
CA SER A 631 -22.17 -18.22 2.08
C SER A 631 -21.29 -18.58 3.29
N LEU A 632 -20.09 -19.13 3.10
CA LEU A 632 -19.13 -19.39 4.19
C LEU A 632 -18.69 -18.11 4.91
N LYS A 633 -18.55 -16.98 4.20
CA LYS A 633 -18.23 -15.67 4.79
C LYS A 633 -19.38 -15.06 5.59
N ALA A 634 -20.62 -15.37 5.23
CA ALA A 634 -21.80 -14.85 5.93
C ALA A 634 -22.06 -15.56 7.27
N MET A 635 -21.63 -16.82 7.41
CA MET A 635 -21.76 -17.58 8.65
C MET A 635 -20.78 -17.09 9.71
N LYS A 636 -21.30 -16.77 10.90
CA LYS A 636 -20.49 -16.41 12.08
C LYS A 636 -20.36 -17.63 13.01
N PRO A 637 -19.18 -17.88 13.61
CA PRO A 637 -19.03 -18.91 14.61
C PRO A 637 -19.75 -18.49 15.90
N SER A 638 -20.35 -19.47 16.58
CA SER A 638 -21.13 -19.27 17.80
C SER A 638 -20.30 -19.37 19.10
N GLY A 639 -19.05 -19.83 19.02
CA GLY A 639 -18.24 -20.13 20.21
C GLY A 639 -18.72 -21.35 20.98
N ARG A 640 -19.59 -22.18 20.37
CA ARG A 640 -20.12 -23.39 21.00
C ARG A 640 -19.00 -24.40 21.25
N ILE A 641 -18.95 -24.89 22.48
CA ILE A 641 -18.11 -25.99 22.95
C ILE A 641 -19.02 -27.20 23.13
N VAL A 642 -18.63 -28.35 22.57
CA VAL A 642 -19.35 -29.61 22.77
C VAL A 642 -18.89 -30.23 24.09
N LEU A 643 -19.84 -30.53 24.98
CA LEU A 643 -19.58 -31.26 26.20
C LEU A 643 -19.72 -32.77 25.93
N GLU A 644 -18.67 -33.53 26.21
CA GLU A 644 -18.69 -34.99 26.13
C GLU A 644 -19.38 -35.56 27.37
N ILE A 645 -20.66 -35.94 27.21
CA ILE A 645 -21.52 -36.42 28.29
C ILE A 645 -21.97 -37.84 27.93
N PRO A 646 -21.67 -38.88 28.74
CA PRO A 646 -21.73 -40.27 28.29
C PRO A 646 -23.13 -40.91 28.26
N SER A 647 -24.20 -40.23 28.72
CA SER A 647 -25.54 -40.84 28.75
C SER A 647 -26.71 -39.84 28.74
N GLU A 648 -27.88 -40.32 28.31
CA GLU A 648 -29.17 -39.61 28.34
C GLU A 648 -29.63 -39.24 29.76
N ARG A 649 -29.22 -40.02 30.77
CA ARG A 649 -29.53 -39.78 32.19
C ARG A 649 -28.31 -39.26 32.94
N ALA A 650 -27.53 -38.39 32.30
CA ALA A 650 -26.42 -37.74 32.94
C ALA A 650 -26.90 -36.88 34.11
N ASP A 651 -26.37 -37.18 35.28
CA ASP A 651 -26.39 -36.36 36.49
C ASP A 651 -25.18 -35.39 36.50
N ILE A 652 -25.23 -34.31 37.31
CA ILE A 652 -24.26 -33.20 37.39
C ILE A 652 -22.81 -33.70 37.56
N LYS A 653 -22.62 -34.81 38.27
CA LYS A 653 -21.31 -35.47 38.47
C LYS A 653 -20.62 -35.94 37.18
N HIS A 654 -21.37 -36.15 36.08
CA HIS A 654 -20.82 -36.56 34.79
C HIS A 654 -20.49 -35.37 33.87
N LEU A 655 -20.75 -34.13 34.31
CA LEU A 655 -20.30 -32.95 33.57
C LEU A 655 -18.76 -32.85 33.67
N PRO A 656 -18.08 -32.48 32.56
CA PRO A 656 -16.63 -32.28 32.57
C PRO A 656 -16.23 -31.10 33.46
N GLU A 657 -15.02 -31.15 34.00
CA GLU A 657 -14.46 -30.10 34.88
C GLU A 657 -13.91 -28.92 34.08
N VAL A 658 -14.82 -28.28 33.32
CA VAL A 658 -14.51 -27.08 32.56
C VAL A 658 -14.51 -25.88 33.50
N ILE A 659 -13.34 -25.28 33.69
CA ILE A 659 -13.17 -23.99 34.36
C ILE A 659 -13.87 -22.92 33.51
N LEU A 660 -14.70 -22.11 34.15
CA LEU A 660 -15.49 -21.08 33.47
C LEU A 660 -14.62 -19.85 33.10
N GLU A 661 -15.07 -19.10 32.12
CA GLU A 661 -14.50 -17.83 31.67
C GLU A 661 -15.55 -16.71 31.76
N ASP A 662 -15.08 -15.46 31.75
CA ASP A 662 -15.95 -14.29 31.76
C ASP A 662 -16.79 -14.23 30.48
N GLY A 663 -18.09 -14.01 30.62
CA GLY A 663 -19.03 -14.03 29.50
C GLY A 663 -19.43 -15.42 29.00
N ASP A 664 -19.03 -16.51 29.66
CA ASP A 664 -19.56 -17.84 29.34
C ASP A 664 -21.09 -17.86 29.49
N ARG A 665 -21.77 -18.50 28.53
CA ARG A 665 -23.21 -18.74 28.57
C ARG A 665 -23.49 -20.24 28.49
N ILE A 666 -24.32 -20.70 29.41
CA ILE A 666 -24.72 -22.09 29.57
C ILE A 666 -26.25 -22.15 29.48
N PHE A 667 -26.76 -22.88 28.50
CA PHE A 667 -28.18 -23.13 28.35
C PHE A 667 -28.46 -24.64 28.42
N ILE A 668 -29.29 -25.04 29.38
CA ILE A 668 -29.67 -26.44 29.60
C ILE A 668 -31.12 -26.62 29.13
N PRO A 669 -31.37 -27.27 27.98
CA PRO A 669 -32.74 -27.44 27.48
C PRO A 669 -33.51 -28.52 28.27
N PRO A 670 -34.85 -28.56 28.17
CA PRO A 670 -35.65 -29.69 28.63
C PRO A 670 -35.45 -30.93 27.75
N VAL A 671 -35.69 -32.12 28.31
CA VAL A 671 -35.62 -33.39 27.56
C VAL A 671 -36.72 -33.42 26.49
N PRO A 672 -36.37 -33.42 25.19
CA PRO A 672 -37.36 -33.55 24.13
C PRO A 672 -37.93 -34.97 24.11
N SER A 673 -39.20 -35.12 23.76
CA SER A 673 -39.85 -36.44 23.64
C SER A 673 -39.70 -37.08 22.26
N VAL A 674 -38.87 -36.51 21.37
CA VAL A 674 -38.85 -36.81 19.93
C VAL A 674 -37.45 -36.96 19.35
N VAL A 675 -37.38 -37.60 18.17
CA VAL A 675 -36.22 -37.71 17.28
C VAL A 675 -36.66 -37.44 15.85
N SER A 676 -35.78 -36.89 15.00
CA SER A 676 -36.14 -36.51 13.63
C SER A 676 -35.37 -37.30 12.57
N VAL A 677 -36.01 -37.58 11.43
CA VAL A 677 -35.38 -38.19 10.25
C VAL A 677 -35.60 -37.28 9.04
N PHE A 678 -34.50 -36.84 8.42
CA PHE A 678 -34.49 -35.89 7.30
C PHE A 678 -33.67 -36.40 6.10
N GLY A 679 -33.95 -35.83 4.92
CA GLY A 679 -33.26 -36.11 3.67
C GLY A 679 -33.95 -37.17 2.81
N ALA A 680 -33.17 -37.97 2.09
CA ALA A 680 -33.62 -38.92 1.07
C ALA A 680 -34.23 -40.21 1.68
N VAL A 681 -35.32 -40.04 2.43
CA VAL A 681 -36.20 -41.07 2.99
C VAL A 681 -37.62 -40.90 2.46
N TYR A 682 -38.40 -42.00 2.41
CA TYR A 682 -39.77 -41.95 1.87
C TYR A 682 -40.71 -41.07 2.70
N ASN A 683 -40.47 -40.91 4.00
CA ASN A 683 -41.25 -40.06 4.89
C ASN A 683 -40.33 -39.28 5.85
N GLN A 684 -40.00 -38.04 5.49
CA GLN A 684 -39.23 -37.12 6.35
C GLN A 684 -40.14 -36.62 7.48
N ASN A 685 -39.91 -37.09 8.71
CA ASN A 685 -40.80 -36.78 9.82
C ASN A 685 -40.07 -36.84 11.18
N THR A 686 -40.77 -36.37 12.22
CA THR A 686 -40.34 -36.41 13.61
C THR A 686 -41.15 -37.46 14.35
N PHE A 687 -40.47 -38.39 15.02
CA PHE A 687 -41.02 -39.55 15.69
C PHE A 687 -40.85 -39.44 17.21
N VAL A 688 -41.76 -40.05 17.97
CA VAL A 688 -41.63 -40.13 19.43
C VAL A 688 -40.42 -41.02 19.80
N HIS A 689 -39.57 -40.50 20.68
CA HIS A 689 -38.39 -41.20 21.17
C HIS A 689 -38.80 -42.39 22.08
N GLN A 690 -38.15 -43.53 21.88
CA GLN A 690 -38.33 -44.76 22.66
C GLN A 690 -36.96 -45.33 22.98
N SER A 691 -36.65 -45.48 24.27
CA SER A 691 -35.30 -45.80 24.75
C SER A 691 -34.73 -47.17 24.33
N SER A 692 -35.52 -48.03 23.71
CA SER A 692 -35.12 -49.34 23.18
C SER A 692 -34.80 -49.33 21.68
N ARG A 693 -35.11 -48.25 20.95
CA ARG A 693 -34.98 -48.21 19.48
C ARG A 693 -33.62 -47.69 19.01
N ALA A 694 -33.09 -48.33 17.98
CA ALA A 694 -31.88 -47.95 17.29
C ALA A 694 -32.16 -47.06 16.08
N ILE A 695 -31.10 -46.47 15.51
CA ILE A 695 -31.16 -45.65 14.29
C ILE A 695 -31.87 -46.38 13.15
N GLY A 696 -31.67 -47.69 13.01
CA GLY A 696 -32.33 -48.53 12.01
C GLY A 696 -33.85 -48.60 12.15
N ASP A 697 -34.39 -48.58 13.37
CA ASP A 697 -35.82 -48.67 13.63
C ASP A 697 -36.55 -47.39 13.22
N TYR A 698 -35.93 -46.22 13.47
CA TYR A 698 -36.45 -44.93 13.03
C TYR A 698 -36.31 -44.76 11.52
N LEU A 699 -35.22 -45.23 10.94
CA LEU A 699 -35.05 -45.26 9.48
C LEU A 699 -36.12 -46.12 8.80
N ALA A 700 -36.46 -47.28 9.39
CA ALA A 700 -37.54 -48.14 8.89
C ALA A 700 -38.92 -47.47 9.03
N GLN A 701 -39.21 -46.77 10.14
CA GLN A 701 -40.44 -45.98 10.31
C GLN A 701 -40.57 -44.81 9.33
N ALA A 702 -39.45 -44.23 8.90
CA ALA A 702 -39.39 -43.25 7.80
C ALA A 702 -39.59 -43.87 6.40
N GLY A 703 -39.97 -45.15 6.31
CA GLY A 703 -40.12 -45.92 5.07
C GLY A 703 -38.78 -46.38 4.46
N GLY A 704 -37.66 -46.13 5.14
CA GLY A 704 -36.31 -46.35 4.63
C GLY A 704 -35.82 -45.26 3.66
N PRO A 705 -34.55 -45.34 3.22
CA PRO A 705 -34.00 -44.46 2.20
C PRO A 705 -34.72 -44.65 0.84
N THR A 706 -34.95 -43.56 0.13
CA THR A 706 -35.48 -43.59 -1.25
C THR A 706 -34.50 -44.25 -2.23
N ARG A 707 -34.92 -44.44 -3.49
CA ARG A 707 -34.03 -44.95 -4.55
C ARG A 707 -32.74 -44.14 -4.66
N ASP A 708 -32.89 -42.83 -4.50
CA ASP A 708 -31.83 -41.84 -4.62
C ASP A 708 -31.18 -41.50 -3.26
N GLY A 709 -31.45 -42.26 -2.19
CA GLY A 709 -30.87 -42.04 -0.86
C GLY A 709 -29.56 -42.82 -0.61
N ASP A 710 -28.50 -42.14 -0.17
CA ASP A 710 -27.19 -42.74 0.09
C ASP A 710 -27.12 -43.38 1.48
N LYS A 711 -27.09 -44.71 1.49
CA LYS A 711 -26.99 -45.53 2.71
C LYS A 711 -25.58 -45.57 3.30
N SER A 712 -24.56 -45.15 2.54
CA SER A 712 -23.16 -45.13 2.96
C SER A 712 -22.79 -43.86 3.74
N GLN A 713 -23.30 -42.70 3.31
CA GLN A 713 -23.00 -41.39 3.91
C GLN A 713 -24.00 -40.94 4.98
N MET A 714 -24.85 -41.84 5.51
CA MET A 714 -25.76 -41.50 6.61
C MET A 714 -24.99 -41.07 7.88
N PHE A 715 -25.54 -40.07 8.56
CA PHE A 715 -25.01 -39.57 9.83
C PHE A 715 -26.14 -39.14 10.77
N VAL A 716 -25.85 -39.13 12.07
CA VAL A 716 -26.73 -38.60 13.11
C VAL A 716 -26.09 -37.35 13.71
N ILE A 717 -26.84 -36.25 13.70
CA ILE A 717 -26.53 -35.08 14.50
C ILE A 717 -27.12 -35.33 15.88
N ARG A 718 -26.27 -35.38 16.90
CA ARG A 718 -26.69 -35.60 18.29
C ARG A 718 -27.21 -34.32 18.92
N ALA A 719 -28.10 -34.42 19.90
CA ALA A 719 -28.65 -33.25 20.62
C ALA A 719 -27.57 -32.36 21.30
N ASN A 720 -26.40 -32.90 21.65
CA ASN A 720 -25.27 -32.13 22.18
C ASN A 720 -24.47 -31.35 21.12
N GLY A 721 -24.71 -31.60 19.82
CA GLY A 721 -24.01 -31.02 18.68
C GLY A 721 -22.80 -31.78 18.17
N SER A 722 -22.54 -32.99 18.69
CA SER A 722 -21.62 -33.94 18.05
C SER A 722 -22.27 -34.61 16.83
N VAL A 723 -21.45 -35.07 15.89
CA VAL A 723 -21.92 -35.79 14.68
C VAL A 723 -21.36 -37.21 14.72
N LEU A 724 -22.25 -38.20 14.65
CA LEU A 724 -21.91 -39.61 14.50
C LEU A 724 -22.08 -40.02 13.04
N SER A 725 -21.01 -40.40 12.35
CA SER A 725 -21.08 -40.85 10.96
C SER A 725 -20.75 -42.34 10.79
N ARG A 726 -21.36 -42.98 9.79
CA ARG A 726 -21.19 -44.42 9.53
C ARG A 726 -19.73 -44.89 9.43
N ASN A 727 -18.85 -44.06 8.85
CA ASN A 727 -17.43 -44.38 8.64
C ASN A 727 -16.56 -44.29 9.91
N GLN A 728 -17.10 -43.83 11.05
CA GLN A 728 -16.38 -43.82 12.34
C GLN A 728 -16.65 -45.07 13.19
N THR A 729 -17.56 -45.96 12.75
CA THR A 729 -17.94 -47.15 13.51
C THR A 729 -16.91 -48.28 13.32
N GLY A 730 -16.26 -48.71 14.40
CA GLY A 730 -15.20 -49.73 14.38
C GLY A 730 -15.68 -51.17 14.10
N TRP A 731 -14.71 -52.07 13.86
CA TRP A 731 -14.93 -53.48 13.50
C TRP A 731 -15.68 -54.22 14.62
N GLY A 732 -16.99 -54.42 14.43
CA GLY A 732 -17.87 -55.12 15.38
C GLY A 732 -19.19 -54.41 15.73
N SER A 733 -19.37 -53.13 15.39
CA SER A 733 -20.60 -52.38 15.70
C SER A 733 -21.24 -51.76 14.45
N SER A 734 -22.54 -52.00 14.24
CA SER A 734 -23.29 -51.43 13.11
C SER A 734 -23.83 -50.04 13.44
N PHE A 735 -23.61 -49.07 12.54
CA PHE A 735 -24.20 -47.73 12.61
C PHE A 735 -25.74 -47.76 12.77
N THR A 736 -26.44 -48.70 12.13
CA THR A 736 -27.91 -48.82 12.27
C THR A 736 -28.34 -49.45 13.59
N GLY A 737 -27.44 -50.13 14.30
CA GLY A 737 -27.67 -50.68 15.64
C GLY A 737 -27.29 -49.73 16.78
N ALA A 738 -26.68 -48.58 16.48
CA ALA A 738 -26.43 -47.57 17.50
C ALA A 738 -27.76 -46.93 17.96
N LYS A 739 -27.88 -46.70 19.26
CA LYS A 739 -29.07 -46.10 19.86
C LYS A 739 -29.23 -44.64 19.45
N MET A 740 -30.47 -44.23 19.16
CA MET A 740 -30.86 -42.84 18.92
C MET A 740 -31.31 -42.22 20.24
N MET A 741 -30.80 -41.04 20.58
CA MET A 741 -31.07 -40.35 21.85
C MET A 741 -32.14 -39.27 21.65
N PRO A 742 -32.84 -38.80 22.71
CA PRO A 742 -33.82 -37.73 22.58
C PRO A 742 -33.21 -36.48 21.92
N GLY A 743 -33.90 -35.89 20.95
CA GLY A 743 -33.45 -34.71 20.22
C GLY A 743 -32.42 -34.97 19.11
N ASP A 744 -31.99 -36.22 18.92
CA ASP A 744 -31.13 -36.58 17.80
C ASP A 744 -31.85 -36.44 16.46
N THR A 745 -31.07 -36.17 15.41
CA THR A 745 -31.54 -36.06 14.03
C THR A 745 -30.74 -37.00 13.12
N LEU A 746 -31.40 -37.98 12.51
CA LEU A 746 -30.84 -38.83 11.46
C LEU A 746 -30.95 -38.11 10.12
N VAL A 747 -29.83 -37.98 9.41
CA VAL A 747 -29.77 -37.39 8.07
C VAL A 747 -29.36 -38.46 7.06
N VAL A 748 -30.16 -38.61 6.01
CA VAL A 748 -29.89 -39.47 4.85
C VAL A 748 -29.65 -38.57 3.63
N PRO A 749 -28.40 -38.40 3.16
CA PRO A 749 -28.13 -37.58 1.98
C PRO A 749 -28.61 -38.25 0.68
N GLU A 750 -28.74 -37.46 -0.38
CA GLU A 750 -29.02 -37.95 -1.74
C GLU A 750 -27.74 -38.52 -2.40
N ARG A 751 -27.88 -39.58 -3.22
CA ARG A 751 -26.82 -40.09 -4.09
C ARG A 751 -26.73 -39.19 -5.32
N MET A 752 -25.59 -38.55 -5.49
CA MET A 752 -25.25 -37.85 -6.72
C MET A 752 -23.91 -38.36 -7.28
N ASP A 753 -23.82 -38.48 -8.60
CA ASP A 753 -22.61 -38.95 -9.25
C ASP A 753 -21.47 -37.93 -9.14
N GLN A 754 -20.39 -38.38 -8.49
CA GLN A 754 -19.01 -37.87 -8.47
C GLN A 754 -18.76 -36.37 -8.77
N THR A 755 -19.43 -35.45 -8.06
CA THR A 755 -18.96 -34.07 -7.95
C THR A 755 -18.77 -33.66 -6.48
N SER A 756 -17.72 -32.88 -6.21
CA SER A 756 -17.04 -32.78 -4.90
C SER A 756 -17.84 -32.18 -3.73
N ILE A 757 -19.10 -31.81 -3.94
CA ILE A 757 -19.95 -31.05 -3.00
C ILE A 757 -20.30 -31.87 -1.75
N MET A 758 -20.51 -33.18 -1.88
CA MET A 758 -20.96 -34.03 -0.76
C MET A 758 -19.91 -34.30 0.32
N ARG A 759 -18.61 -34.23 -0.02
CA ARG A 759 -17.55 -34.37 1.00
C ARG A 759 -17.45 -33.11 1.87
N GLU A 760 -17.74 -31.94 1.30
CA GLU A 760 -17.83 -30.70 2.06
C GLU A 760 -19.11 -30.70 2.92
N LEU A 761 -20.29 -31.05 2.39
CA LEU A 761 -21.58 -30.96 3.10
C LEU A 761 -21.63 -31.67 4.48
N LYS A 762 -20.80 -32.69 4.71
CA LYS A 762 -20.63 -33.32 6.03
C LYS A 762 -20.07 -32.34 7.07
N ASP A 763 -19.11 -31.50 6.68
CA ASP A 763 -18.55 -30.44 7.52
C ASP A 763 -19.57 -29.29 7.69
N TRP A 764 -20.38 -29.00 6.65
CA TRP A 764 -21.46 -28.01 6.75
C TRP A 764 -22.55 -28.43 7.75
N ALA A 765 -22.93 -29.71 7.81
CA ALA A 765 -23.93 -30.17 8.78
C ALA A 765 -23.47 -29.92 10.24
N GLN A 766 -22.16 -30.06 10.49
CA GLN A 766 -21.54 -29.75 11.78
C GLN A 766 -21.53 -28.23 12.07
N ILE A 767 -21.19 -27.40 11.09
CA ILE A 767 -21.19 -25.93 11.20
C ILE A 767 -22.60 -25.36 11.39
N LEU A 768 -23.58 -25.80 10.59
CA LEU A 768 -24.96 -25.31 10.63
C LEU A 768 -25.70 -25.69 11.92
N TYR A 769 -25.38 -26.85 12.51
CA TYR A 769 -25.91 -27.22 13.83
C TYR A 769 -25.21 -26.49 14.98
N GLN A 770 -23.91 -26.17 14.87
CA GLN A 770 -23.21 -25.30 15.82
C GLN A 770 -23.82 -23.89 15.90
N ILE A 771 -24.54 -23.46 14.86
CA ILE A 771 -25.30 -22.19 14.78
C ILE A 771 -26.75 -22.33 15.32
N GLY A 772 -27.24 -23.55 15.58
CA GLY A 772 -28.54 -23.80 16.23
C GLY A 772 -29.75 -23.89 15.30
N LEU A 773 -29.55 -24.03 13.97
CA LEU A 773 -30.63 -24.02 12.97
C LEU A 773 -30.76 -25.35 12.21
N GLY A 774 -30.86 -26.46 12.95
CA GLY A 774 -30.80 -27.83 12.42
C GLY A 774 -31.85 -28.23 11.35
N ALA A 775 -32.97 -27.49 11.23
CA ALA A 775 -34.02 -27.77 10.25
C ALA A 775 -34.26 -26.63 9.24
N ALA A 776 -34.01 -25.36 9.61
CA ALA A 776 -34.27 -24.22 8.74
C ALA A 776 -33.15 -23.97 7.71
N ALA A 777 -31.90 -24.26 8.06
CA ALA A 777 -30.74 -23.96 7.20
C ALA A 777 -30.73 -24.75 5.88
N ILE A 778 -31.26 -25.97 5.87
CA ILE A 778 -31.34 -26.81 4.66
C ILE A 778 -32.31 -26.21 3.63
N LYS A 779 -33.35 -25.48 4.08
CA LYS A 779 -34.28 -24.80 3.17
C LYS A 779 -33.63 -23.61 2.45
N VAL A 780 -32.79 -22.85 3.17
CA VAL A 780 -32.07 -21.67 2.65
C VAL A 780 -30.93 -22.04 1.67
N LEU A 781 -30.55 -23.32 1.59
CA LEU A 781 -29.56 -23.82 0.62
C LEU A 781 -30.19 -24.44 -0.63
N ARG A 782 -31.53 -24.44 -0.72
CA ARG A 782 -32.30 -24.97 -1.87
C ARG A 782 -33.08 -23.91 -2.64
N GLU A 783 -33.20 -22.71 -2.05
CA GLU A 783 -33.65 -21.46 -2.68
C GLU A 783 -32.41 -20.62 -3.08
#